data_AF-A0A1B1AZK9-F1
#
_entry.id   AF-A0A1B1AZK9-F1
#
_cell.length_a   1.000
_cell.length_b   1.000
_cell.length_c   1.000
_cell.angle_alpha   90.00
_cell.angle_beta   90.00
_cell.angle_gamma   90.00
#
_symmetry.space_group_name_H-M   'P 1'
#
loop_
_entity.id
_entity.type
_entity.pdbx_description
1 polymer ?
#
loop_
_entity_poly.entity_id
_entity_poly.type
_entity_poly.pdbx_seq_one_letter_code
_entity_poly.pdbx_strand_id
1 'polypeptide(L)'
;MPQLADRLTELAADGQPITFPALGLAPDTVASQAGDVAAGPFAPYLAEAVADAYNRSDAQWQPAATALPEGLAAQHSVLHLTASMDALLHSPAAAKALGKPLTAALLDGLPDRIEAAPLLAAARLEGAVRLAVAEAVTPFKLWQALEDVPTDGPEDFLERLPRLLGLTLDRWAGEDTLADTVRTLLQQLTHDEATDVDAMFELGCDLLRRALSSQDIGTVTTHLVQARHQFETAAQAEEARHDALTYAAVCDAILAFGRADAAAINHAADQIADTLDQRQAWIHRTHQPEWLQPRRSAEIAWHHLVLQLRAAATTLQDDAWMDAWQALDTVLAAYSAARTVRPLAGDTGQGLALLVQPAIEDGFLRQQAFLAQLRRAAQETAQHAARDFDAATAHTLLTAIETAAQREMSSASSSNAADDGSDDDDPGGAVLARLQRLAPTLLLQLKDQALGIASTLDDQQLRVLEGFAHDSDVARLKATDPLIVPKLDQLMAELSAHPSFTGEVRQTFSVLVEQTLLFLKSRSDITRTNLLGSTKKGEPPLFDYRRKPEGDRKPVEADLQRDFHQWLQKGPLHNVVLVEPVDVGMGRADVMAHFGALRYLTEIKQDATDNDPQYLERRYLTQAAEYSITNAPFGQLLVLDLTPKNDTQGNLRVDEVAWTTAHRPRGATTDRAVVVGIVAGNRTTPSAYSRK
;
A
#
# COMPACT_ATOMS: atom_id res chain seq x y z
N MET A 1 11.23 24.82 42.39
CA MET A 1 11.33 23.57 41.61
C MET A 1 11.42 22.42 42.60
N PRO A 2 10.91 21.22 42.30
CA PRO A 2 11.02 20.08 43.20
C PRO A 2 12.50 19.66 43.36
N GLN A 3 12.90 19.30 44.58
CA GLN A 3 14.27 18.90 44.93
C GLN A 3 14.80 17.75 44.04
N LEU A 4 13.91 16.86 43.60
CA LEU A 4 14.20 15.78 42.67
C LEU A 4 14.63 16.29 41.28
N ALA A 5 13.95 17.30 40.74
CA ALA A 5 14.26 17.86 39.42
C ALA A 5 15.65 18.53 39.39
N ASP A 6 16.00 19.26 40.45
CA ASP A 6 17.30 19.91 40.57
C ASP A 6 18.43 18.85 40.57
N ARG A 7 18.25 17.76 41.33
CA ARG A 7 19.25 16.67 41.39
C ARG A 7 19.36 15.88 40.09
N LEU A 8 18.25 15.63 39.39
CA LEU A 8 18.29 15.01 38.05
C LEU A 8 19.05 15.88 37.06
N THR A 9 18.85 17.19 37.12
CA THR A 9 19.53 18.16 36.25
C THR A 9 21.03 18.21 36.51
N GLU A 10 21.45 18.23 37.78
CA GLU A 10 22.86 18.22 38.18
C GLU A 10 23.57 16.97 37.65
N LEU A 11 23.00 15.78 37.86
CA LEU A 11 23.60 14.54 37.37
C LEU A 11 23.71 14.52 35.84
N ALA A 12 22.68 14.97 35.12
CA ALA A 12 22.69 15.03 33.67
C ALA A 12 23.74 16.01 33.13
N ALA A 13 23.87 17.19 33.76
CA ALA A 13 24.85 18.20 33.37
C ALA A 13 26.30 17.71 33.58
N ASP A 14 26.53 16.94 34.63
CA ASP A 14 27.85 16.37 34.96
C ASP A 14 28.16 15.07 34.18
N GLY A 15 27.25 14.61 33.32
CA GLY A 15 27.38 13.34 32.58
C GLY A 15 27.45 12.11 33.49
N GLN A 16 26.88 12.21 34.70
CA GLN A 16 26.84 11.12 35.66
C GLN A 16 25.65 10.19 35.38
N PRO A 17 25.76 8.88 35.70
CA PRO A 17 24.65 7.94 35.56
C PRO A 17 23.41 8.38 36.36
N ILE A 18 22.26 8.45 35.70
CA ILE A 18 21.00 8.86 36.33
C ILE A 18 20.40 7.68 37.10
N THR A 19 20.67 7.62 38.41
CA THR A 19 20.23 6.52 39.27
C THR A 19 19.72 7.05 40.61
N PHE A 20 18.75 6.38 41.24
CA PHE A 20 18.24 6.84 42.54
C PHE A 20 19.32 6.96 43.64
N PRO A 21 20.29 6.03 43.76
CA PRO A 21 21.40 6.19 44.70
C PRO A 21 22.25 7.44 44.45
N ALA A 22 22.49 7.81 43.18
CA ALA A 22 23.28 8.99 42.81
C ALA A 22 22.57 10.31 43.14
N LEU A 23 21.24 10.33 43.18
CA LEU A 23 20.47 11.51 43.57
C LEU A 23 20.73 11.91 45.03
N GLY A 24 21.00 10.94 45.90
CA GLY A 24 21.24 11.18 47.33
C GLY A 24 19.99 11.64 48.09
N LEU A 25 18.79 11.36 47.57
CA LEU A 25 17.50 11.71 48.18
C LEU A 25 16.88 10.51 48.87
N ALA A 26 16.05 10.76 49.90
CA ALA A 26 15.32 9.70 50.59
C ALA A 26 14.18 9.14 49.71
N PRO A 27 13.87 7.83 49.75
CA PRO A 27 12.79 7.22 48.97
C PRO A 27 11.44 7.94 49.07
N ASP A 28 11.02 8.34 50.26
CA ASP A 28 9.74 9.05 50.47
C ASP A 28 9.73 10.44 49.80
N THR A 29 10.88 11.11 49.76
CA THR A 29 11.02 12.41 49.09
C THR A 29 10.92 12.26 47.58
N VAL A 30 11.56 11.22 47.03
CA VAL A 30 11.47 10.93 45.59
C VAL A 30 10.04 10.52 45.23
N ALA A 31 9.42 9.62 46.00
CA ALA A 31 8.07 9.14 45.73
C ALA A 31 7.02 10.26 45.75
N SER A 32 7.10 11.19 46.70
CA SER A 32 6.18 12.33 46.79
C SER A 32 6.32 13.35 45.65
N GLN A 33 7.47 13.39 44.97
CA GLN A 33 7.73 14.33 43.85
C GLN A 33 7.69 13.65 42.48
N ALA A 34 7.71 12.32 42.41
CA ALA A 34 7.85 11.56 41.18
C ALA A 34 6.74 11.85 40.15
N GLY A 35 5.48 11.98 40.60
CA GLY A 35 4.35 12.29 39.72
C GLY A 35 4.51 13.65 39.02
N ASP A 36 4.79 14.70 39.80
CA ASP A 36 5.00 16.06 39.27
C ASP A 36 6.22 16.14 38.34
N VAL A 37 7.30 15.42 38.67
CA VAL A 37 8.50 15.36 37.84
C VAL A 37 8.26 14.59 36.54
N ALA A 38 7.47 13.51 36.57
CA ALA A 38 7.07 12.75 35.39
C ALA A 38 6.12 13.53 34.46
N ALA A 39 5.31 14.44 34.99
CA ALA A 39 4.51 15.37 34.19
C ALA A 39 5.34 16.52 33.59
N GLY A 40 6.54 16.78 34.14
CA GLY A 40 7.44 17.86 33.77
C GLY A 40 8.50 17.47 32.72
N PRO A 41 9.45 18.37 32.44
CA PRO A 41 10.50 18.17 31.42
C PRO A 41 11.58 17.15 31.81
N PHE A 42 11.67 16.79 33.10
CA PHE A 42 12.68 15.87 33.62
C PHE A 42 12.19 14.41 33.67
N ALA A 43 11.03 14.13 33.08
CA ALA A 43 10.45 12.80 32.98
C ALA A 43 11.40 11.76 32.37
N PRO A 44 12.22 12.06 31.33
CA PRO A 44 13.13 11.06 30.75
C PRO A 44 14.20 10.60 31.74
N TYR A 45 14.79 11.53 32.50
CA TYR A 45 15.79 11.21 33.52
C TYR A 45 15.18 10.43 34.69
N LEU A 46 13.97 10.78 35.10
CA LEU A 46 13.26 9.98 36.11
C LEU A 46 12.97 8.57 35.61
N ALA A 47 12.57 8.41 34.34
CA ALA A 47 12.36 7.11 33.71
C ALA A 47 13.65 6.27 33.64
N GLU A 48 14.80 6.89 33.36
CA GLU A 48 16.12 6.22 33.40
C GLU A 48 16.44 5.69 34.81
N ALA A 49 16.25 6.52 35.84
CA ALA A 49 16.45 6.09 37.23
C ALA A 49 15.51 4.95 37.65
N VAL A 50 14.24 4.99 37.20
CA VAL A 50 13.26 3.92 37.43
C VAL A 50 13.68 2.63 36.71
N ALA A 51 14.08 2.72 35.45
CA ALA A 51 14.54 1.58 34.66
C ALA A 51 15.74 0.88 35.31
N ASP A 52 16.73 1.67 35.74
CA ASP A 52 17.88 1.18 36.49
C ASP A 52 17.49 0.51 37.82
N ALA A 53 16.56 1.09 38.58
CA ALA A 53 16.08 0.51 39.83
C ALA A 53 15.43 -0.87 39.63
N TYR A 54 14.60 -1.04 38.59
CA TYR A 54 14.04 -2.33 38.23
C TYR A 54 15.10 -3.32 37.76
N ASN A 55 16.07 -2.88 36.95
CA ASN A 55 17.19 -3.73 36.51
C ASN A 55 18.01 -4.25 37.70
N ARG A 56 18.15 -3.45 38.76
CA ARG A 56 18.82 -3.84 40.01
C ARG A 56 17.92 -4.51 41.04
N SER A 57 16.63 -4.69 40.74
CA SER A 57 15.63 -5.24 41.66
C SER A 57 15.52 -4.48 42.99
N ASP A 58 15.70 -3.16 42.96
CA ASP A 58 15.70 -2.32 44.15
C ASP A 58 14.28 -1.92 44.56
N ALA A 59 13.66 -2.75 45.42
CA ALA A 59 12.26 -2.64 45.81
C ALA A 59 11.92 -1.34 46.57
N GLN A 60 12.90 -0.65 47.15
CA GLN A 60 12.65 0.57 47.92
C GLN A 60 12.12 1.73 47.05
N TRP A 61 12.35 1.70 45.74
CA TRP A 61 11.91 2.74 44.80
C TRP A 61 10.58 2.44 44.10
N GLN A 62 9.93 1.31 44.42
CA GLN A 62 8.61 0.97 43.88
C GLN A 62 7.57 2.10 44.05
N PRO A 63 7.47 2.79 45.22
CA PRO A 63 6.52 3.89 45.37
C PRO A 63 6.74 5.04 44.38
N ALA A 64 8.01 5.37 44.07
CA ALA A 64 8.32 6.38 43.06
C ALA A 64 7.98 5.90 41.65
N ALA A 65 8.27 4.64 41.33
CA ALA A 65 7.92 4.04 40.05
C ALA A 65 6.40 4.00 39.80
N THR A 66 5.59 3.73 40.83
CA THR A 66 4.13 3.69 40.70
C THR A 66 3.47 5.04 40.41
N ALA A 67 4.14 6.16 40.69
CA ALA A 67 3.64 7.50 40.36
C ALA A 67 3.91 7.91 38.89
N LEU A 68 4.80 7.18 38.21
CA LEU A 68 5.22 7.50 36.85
C LEU A 68 4.08 7.43 35.81
N PRO A 69 3.19 6.41 35.80
CA PRO A 69 2.16 6.29 34.78
C PRO A 69 1.20 7.47 34.71
N GLU A 70 0.69 7.93 35.84
CA GLU A 70 -0.21 9.09 35.91
C GLU A 70 0.52 10.39 35.51
N GLY A 71 1.77 10.56 35.95
CA GLY A 71 2.58 11.71 35.57
C GLY A 71 2.87 11.75 34.06
N LEU A 72 3.23 10.62 33.44
CA LEU A 72 3.41 10.54 31.98
C LEU A 72 2.11 10.78 31.21
N ALA A 73 0.97 10.33 31.74
CA ALA A 73 -0.35 10.66 31.18
C ALA A 73 -0.75 12.13 31.38
N ALA A 74 -0.02 12.92 32.17
CA ALA A 74 -0.18 14.36 32.28
C ALA A 74 0.85 15.15 31.45
N GLN A 75 1.75 14.48 30.73
CA GLN A 75 2.82 15.13 29.96
C GLN A 75 2.28 16.01 28.83
N HIS A 76 2.94 17.17 28.64
CA HIS A 76 2.60 18.17 27.62
C HIS A 76 3.59 18.22 26.45
N SER A 77 4.69 17.49 26.53
CA SER A 77 5.71 17.40 25.48
C SER A 77 5.77 16.00 24.89
N VAL A 78 5.59 15.92 23.57
CA VAL A 78 5.78 14.68 22.79
C VAL A 78 7.19 14.13 22.99
N LEU A 79 8.20 15.00 22.96
CA LEU A 79 9.60 14.60 23.10
C LEU A 79 9.88 13.97 24.46
N HIS A 80 9.36 14.56 25.54
CA HIS A 80 9.58 14.01 26.88
C HIS A 80 8.82 12.70 27.07
N LEU A 81 7.59 12.59 26.55
CA LEU A 81 6.83 11.34 26.61
C LEU A 81 7.55 10.22 25.86
N THR A 82 7.95 10.44 24.61
CA THR A 82 8.64 9.44 23.79
C THR A 82 9.99 9.05 24.42
N ALA A 83 10.79 10.00 24.88
CA ALA A 83 12.08 9.71 25.52
C ALA A 83 11.93 8.94 26.85
N SER A 84 10.90 9.25 27.65
CA SER A 84 10.57 8.46 28.84
C SER A 84 10.14 7.03 28.48
N MET A 85 9.30 6.87 27.46
CA MET A 85 8.88 5.56 26.98
C MET A 85 10.06 4.74 26.46
N ASP A 86 10.98 5.38 25.72
CA ASP A 86 12.23 4.77 25.31
C ASP A 86 13.00 4.26 26.53
N ALA A 87 13.34 5.12 27.49
CA ALA A 87 14.10 4.74 28.69
C ALA A 87 13.49 3.55 29.45
N LEU A 88 12.15 3.50 29.58
CA LEU A 88 11.46 2.38 30.23
C LEU A 88 11.50 1.10 29.40
N LEU A 89 11.30 1.18 28.08
CA LEU A 89 11.28 0.02 27.19
C LEU A 89 12.66 -0.62 27.00
N HIS A 90 13.76 0.13 27.21
CA HIS A 90 15.11 -0.44 27.27
C HIS A 90 15.32 -1.36 28.49
N SER A 91 14.44 -1.30 29.50
CA SER A 91 14.44 -2.23 30.64
C SER A 91 13.25 -3.20 30.55
N PRO A 92 13.47 -4.47 30.16
CA PRO A 92 12.40 -5.48 30.15
C PRO A 92 11.74 -5.65 31.52
N ALA A 93 12.49 -5.46 32.60
CA ALA A 93 11.98 -5.53 33.97
C ALA A 93 11.03 -4.38 34.28
N ALA A 94 11.41 -3.14 33.96
CA ALA A 94 10.57 -1.96 34.18
C ALA A 94 9.33 -1.98 33.27
N ALA A 95 9.51 -2.28 31.98
CA ALA A 95 8.42 -2.41 31.02
C ALA A 95 7.39 -3.43 31.50
N LYS A 96 7.81 -4.63 31.92
CA LYS A 96 6.90 -5.67 32.42
C LYS A 96 6.19 -5.28 33.73
N ALA A 97 6.89 -4.62 34.65
CA ALA A 97 6.32 -4.22 35.92
C ALA A 97 5.30 -3.07 35.77
N LEU A 98 5.60 -2.09 34.91
CA LEU A 98 4.78 -0.90 34.70
C LEU A 98 3.84 -0.99 33.49
N GLY A 99 3.91 -2.05 32.69
CA GLY A 99 3.20 -2.15 31.41
C GLY A 99 1.69 -2.01 31.54
N LYS A 100 1.07 -2.69 32.52
CA LYS A 100 -0.36 -2.58 32.78
C LYS A 100 -0.79 -1.17 33.23
N PRO A 101 -0.21 -0.55 34.27
CA PRO A 101 -0.60 0.80 34.67
C PRO A 101 -0.24 1.86 33.62
N LEU A 102 0.88 1.75 32.90
CA LEU A 102 1.23 2.66 31.80
C LEU A 102 0.21 2.59 30.67
N THR A 103 -0.09 1.39 30.16
CA THR A 103 -1.08 1.21 29.09
C THR A 103 -2.44 1.76 29.52
N ALA A 104 -2.81 1.57 30.80
CA ALA A 104 -4.05 2.09 31.30
C ALA A 104 -4.10 3.62 31.32
N ALA A 105 -3.02 4.28 31.75
CA ALA A 105 -2.91 5.73 31.85
C ALA A 105 -2.74 6.42 30.49
N LEU A 106 -2.00 5.80 29.55
CA LEU A 106 -1.79 6.33 28.20
C LEU A 106 -3.07 6.33 27.36
N LEU A 107 -3.89 5.29 27.49
CA LEU A 107 -5.15 5.13 26.75
C LEU A 107 -6.35 5.79 27.43
N ASP A 108 -6.19 6.31 28.65
CA ASP A 108 -7.28 6.97 29.37
C ASP A 108 -7.71 8.27 28.69
N GLY A 109 -9.00 8.39 28.37
CA GLY A 109 -9.57 9.53 27.66
C GLY A 109 -8.95 9.79 26.28
N LEU A 110 -8.45 8.75 25.59
CA LEU A 110 -7.78 8.91 24.30
C LEU A 110 -8.63 9.67 23.25
N PRO A 111 -9.94 9.37 23.05
CA PRO A 111 -10.75 10.10 22.06
C PRO A 111 -10.80 11.62 22.30
N ASP A 112 -11.02 12.05 23.55
CA ASP A 112 -11.03 13.47 23.91
C ASP A 112 -9.66 14.14 23.70
N ARG A 113 -8.58 13.37 23.87
CA ARG A 113 -7.20 13.85 23.68
C ARG A 113 -6.82 13.99 22.21
N ILE A 114 -7.38 13.18 21.31
CA ILE A 114 -7.16 13.29 19.86
C ILE A 114 -7.56 14.69 19.40
N GLU A 115 -8.72 15.18 19.83
CA GLU A 115 -9.20 16.53 19.51
C GLU A 115 -8.38 17.63 20.21
N ALA A 116 -8.08 17.45 21.50
CA ALA A 116 -7.46 18.52 22.30
C ALA A 116 -5.95 18.67 22.07
N ALA A 117 -5.24 17.58 21.76
CA ALA A 117 -3.79 17.53 21.62
C ALA A 117 -3.34 16.32 20.75
N PRO A 118 -3.57 16.37 19.43
CA PRO A 118 -3.46 15.22 18.53
C PRO A 118 -2.06 14.58 18.54
N LEU A 119 -0.98 15.37 18.45
CA LEU A 119 0.39 14.84 18.50
C LEU A 119 0.71 14.09 19.80
N LEU A 120 0.17 14.55 20.94
CA LEU A 120 0.34 13.88 22.22
C LEU A 120 -0.52 12.62 22.31
N ALA A 121 -1.74 12.64 21.78
CA ALA A 121 -2.58 11.45 21.69
C ALA A 121 -1.92 10.35 20.85
N ALA A 122 -1.31 10.71 19.71
CA ALA A 122 -0.57 9.80 18.87
C ALA A 122 0.65 9.19 19.61
N ALA A 123 1.41 10.02 20.34
CA ALA A 123 2.54 9.54 21.15
C ALA A 123 2.11 8.61 22.31
N ARG A 124 0.93 8.83 22.90
CA ARG A 124 0.36 7.93 23.90
C ARG A 124 -0.05 6.59 23.31
N LEU A 125 -0.72 6.61 22.16
CA LEU A 125 -1.10 5.40 21.45
C LEU A 125 0.16 4.62 21.03
N GLU A 126 1.18 5.29 20.50
CA GLU A 126 2.48 4.70 20.18
C GLU A 126 3.09 4.00 21.41
N GLY A 127 3.13 4.68 22.57
CA GLY A 127 3.63 4.09 23.81
C GLY A 127 2.87 2.83 24.23
N ALA A 128 1.54 2.82 24.10
CA ALA A 128 0.71 1.66 24.39
C ALA A 128 0.93 0.50 23.41
N VAL A 129 1.03 0.79 22.10
CA VAL A 129 1.36 -0.20 21.06
C VAL A 129 2.72 -0.84 21.36
N ARG A 130 3.74 -0.02 21.65
CA ARG A 130 5.11 -0.50 21.92
C ARG A 130 5.18 -1.39 23.16
N LEU A 131 4.45 -1.06 24.23
CA LEU A 131 4.35 -1.92 25.42
C LEU A 131 3.71 -3.29 25.10
N ALA A 132 2.64 -3.30 24.31
CA ALA A 132 1.95 -4.53 23.93
C ALA A 132 2.80 -5.39 22.98
N VAL A 133 3.46 -4.78 21.99
CA VAL A 133 4.37 -5.46 21.05
C VAL A 133 5.58 -6.05 21.77
N ALA A 134 6.10 -5.36 22.79
CA ALA A 134 7.20 -5.84 23.63
C ALA A 134 6.77 -6.91 24.65
N GLU A 135 5.53 -7.41 24.59
CA GLU A 135 4.96 -8.40 25.52
C GLU A 135 4.98 -7.97 27.00
N ALA A 136 5.07 -6.66 27.26
CA ALA A 136 5.06 -6.10 28.61
C ALA A 136 3.65 -6.10 29.23
N VAL A 137 2.62 -6.18 28.40
CA VAL A 137 1.20 -6.18 28.78
C VAL A 137 0.38 -7.07 27.84
N THR A 138 -0.77 -7.59 28.30
CA THR A 138 -1.73 -8.26 27.41
C THR A 138 -2.41 -7.23 26.49
N PRO A 139 -2.66 -7.56 25.22
CA PRO A 139 -2.98 -6.55 24.21
C PRO A 139 -4.46 -6.13 24.16
N PHE A 140 -5.35 -6.77 24.93
CA PHE A 140 -6.81 -6.57 24.83
C PHE A 140 -7.28 -5.12 25.03
N LYS A 141 -6.65 -4.36 25.96
CA LYS A 141 -7.02 -2.94 26.15
C LYS A 141 -6.58 -2.07 24.97
N LEU A 142 -5.46 -2.43 24.33
CA LEU A 142 -5.01 -1.77 23.11
C LEU A 142 -5.94 -2.10 21.94
N TRP A 143 -6.33 -3.36 21.78
CA TRP A 143 -7.23 -3.77 20.70
C TRP A 143 -8.56 -3.01 20.75
N GLN A 144 -9.16 -2.93 21.95
CA GLN A 144 -10.35 -2.11 22.15
C GLN A 144 -10.10 -0.64 21.78
N ALA A 145 -8.97 -0.06 22.21
CA ALA A 145 -8.65 1.32 21.86
C ALA A 145 -8.49 1.52 20.35
N LEU A 146 -7.88 0.58 19.62
CA LEU A 146 -7.71 0.66 18.16
C LEU A 146 -9.05 0.56 17.42
N GLU A 147 -10.02 -0.21 17.92
CA GLU A 147 -11.38 -0.25 17.38
C GLU A 147 -12.11 1.09 17.50
N ASP A 148 -11.79 1.86 18.56
CA ASP A 148 -12.41 3.14 18.88
C ASP A 148 -11.66 4.36 18.27
N VAL A 149 -10.53 4.15 17.58
CA VAL A 149 -9.76 5.26 16.98
C VAL A 149 -10.50 5.81 15.75
N PRO A 150 -10.69 7.14 15.63
CA PRO A 150 -11.30 7.74 14.46
C PRO A 150 -10.42 7.59 13.22
N THR A 151 -11.06 7.33 12.08
CA THR A 151 -10.43 7.38 10.75
C THR A 151 -10.64 8.73 10.04
N ASP A 152 -11.48 9.59 10.62
CA ASP A 152 -11.71 10.98 10.27
C ASP A 152 -11.39 11.87 11.49
N GLY A 153 -10.32 12.65 11.43
CA GLY A 153 -9.84 13.39 12.60
C GLY A 153 -8.69 14.35 12.29
N PRO A 154 -8.07 14.94 13.32
CA PRO A 154 -6.95 15.85 13.14
C PRO A 154 -5.76 15.17 12.45
N GLU A 155 -5.25 15.81 11.40
CA GLU A 155 -4.11 15.38 10.56
C GLU A 155 -2.90 14.94 11.41
N ASP A 156 -2.48 15.76 12.37
CA ASP A 156 -1.39 15.51 13.33
C ASP A 156 -1.49 14.14 14.05
N PHE A 157 -2.69 13.61 14.27
CA PHE A 157 -2.90 12.29 14.87
C PHE A 157 -2.92 11.20 13.79
N LEU A 158 -3.67 11.44 12.71
CA LEU A 158 -3.88 10.50 11.62
C LEU A 158 -2.56 10.12 10.93
N GLU A 159 -1.65 11.07 10.69
CA GLU A 159 -0.34 10.82 10.05
C GLU A 159 0.46 9.67 10.69
N ARG A 160 0.30 9.43 12.00
CA ARG A 160 1.03 8.36 12.70
C ARG A 160 0.30 7.03 12.74
N LEU A 161 -1.02 7.04 12.51
CA LEU A 161 -1.88 5.90 12.72
C LEU A 161 -1.53 4.71 11.80
N PRO A 162 -1.30 4.87 10.48
CA PRO A 162 -0.98 3.74 9.61
C PRO A 162 0.20 2.91 10.11
N ARG A 163 1.28 3.56 10.55
CA ARG A 163 2.47 2.87 11.06
C ARG A 163 2.20 2.08 12.33
N LEU A 164 1.36 2.60 13.23
CA LEU A 164 0.96 1.91 14.45
C LEU A 164 0.09 0.69 14.16
N LEU A 165 -0.82 0.81 13.18
CA LEU A 165 -1.63 -0.29 12.67
C LEU A 165 -0.75 -1.36 11.99
N GLY A 166 0.25 -0.94 11.22
CA GLY A 166 1.25 -1.82 10.62
C GLY A 166 2.02 -2.66 11.64
N LEU A 167 2.50 -2.02 12.72
CA LEU A 167 3.13 -2.73 13.85
C LEU A 167 2.17 -3.71 14.55
N THR A 168 0.89 -3.37 14.60
CA THR A 168 -0.14 -4.26 15.16
C THR A 168 -0.28 -5.50 14.29
N LEU A 169 -0.30 -5.36 12.96
CA LEU A 169 -0.30 -6.50 12.03
C LEU A 169 1.02 -7.28 12.07
N ASP A 170 2.17 -6.64 12.23
CA ASP A 170 3.46 -7.32 12.40
C ASP A 170 3.42 -8.32 13.55
N ARG A 171 2.71 -8.00 14.64
CA ARG A 171 2.68 -8.82 15.84
C ARG A 171 1.51 -9.80 15.91
N TRP A 172 0.33 -9.41 15.44
CA TRP A 172 -0.92 -10.14 15.67
C TRP A 172 -1.65 -10.51 14.37
N ALA A 173 -0.95 -10.63 13.24
CA ALA A 173 -1.55 -11.07 11.97
C ALA A 173 -2.25 -12.43 12.01
N GLY A 174 -1.92 -13.31 12.98
CA GLY A 174 -2.58 -14.60 13.17
C GLY A 174 -3.90 -14.55 13.96
N GLU A 175 -4.28 -13.39 14.50
CA GLU A 175 -5.54 -13.17 15.21
C GLU A 175 -6.57 -12.60 14.24
N ASP A 176 -7.29 -13.48 13.52
CA ASP A 176 -8.12 -13.13 12.35
C ASP A 176 -9.03 -11.91 12.57
N THR A 177 -9.77 -11.87 13.68
CA THR A 177 -10.72 -10.79 13.96
C THR A 177 -10.05 -9.43 14.11
N LEU A 178 -8.91 -9.39 14.81
CA LEU A 178 -8.17 -8.14 14.97
C LEU A 178 -7.51 -7.75 13.64
N ALA A 179 -6.89 -8.70 12.96
CA ALA A 179 -6.20 -8.44 11.72
C ALA A 179 -7.15 -7.87 10.66
N ASP A 180 -8.38 -8.39 10.56
CA ASP A 180 -9.40 -7.87 9.65
C ASP A 180 -9.88 -6.46 10.03
N THR A 181 -10.05 -6.18 11.32
CA THR A 181 -10.37 -4.81 11.78
C THR A 181 -9.25 -3.84 11.42
N VAL A 182 -7.99 -4.19 11.72
CA VAL A 182 -6.83 -3.32 11.43
C VAL A 182 -6.64 -3.12 9.92
N ARG A 183 -6.86 -4.16 9.10
CA ARG A 183 -6.86 -4.03 7.63
C ARG A 183 -7.96 -3.09 7.15
N THR A 184 -9.15 -3.19 7.72
CA THR A 184 -10.28 -2.31 7.36
C THR A 184 -9.95 -0.86 7.70
N LEU A 185 -9.35 -0.59 8.86
CA LEU A 185 -8.89 0.75 9.24
C LEU A 185 -7.81 1.27 8.26
N LEU A 186 -6.80 0.46 7.94
CA LEU A 186 -5.77 0.84 6.96
C LEU A 186 -6.38 1.13 5.58
N GLN A 187 -7.33 0.32 5.11
CA GLN A 187 -8.04 0.55 3.85
C GLN A 187 -8.82 1.87 3.87
N GLN A 188 -9.47 2.22 4.97
CA GLN A 188 -10.14 3.52 5.10
C GLN A 188 -9.14 4.67 4.98
N LEU A 189 -7.99 4.57 5.66
CA LEU A 189 -6.92 5.58 5.62
C LEU A 189 -6.30 5.75 4.22
N THR A 190 -6.42 4.79 3.31
CA THR A 190 -5.98 4.99 1.91
C THR A 190 -6.74 6.07 1.14
N HIS A 191 -7.87 6.56 1.67
CA HIS A 191 -8.70 7.58 1.03
C HIS A 191 -8.41 9.01 1.54
N ASP A 192 -7.50 9.18 2.50
CA ASP A 192 -7.14 10.45 3.10
C ASP A 192 -5.71 10.87 2.71
N GLU A 193 -5.53 12.09 2.20
CA GLU A 193 -4.25 12.56 1.63
C GLU A 193 -3.11 12.66 2.66
N ALA A 194 -3.41 12.77 3.95
CA ALA A 194 -2.36 12.81 4.97
C ALA A 194 -1.88 11.40 5.38
N THR A 195 -2.63 10.36 5.03
CA THR A 195 -2.36 8.99 5.51
C THR A 195 -2.27 7.95 4.41
N ASP A 196 -2.67 8.27 3.19
CA ASP A 196 -2.79 7.34 2.08
C ASP A 196 -1.49 6.60 1.79
N VAL A 197 -0.37 7.31 1.69
CA VAL A 197 0.93 6.73 1.32
C VAL A 197 1.43 5.72 2.36
N ASP A 198 1.35 6.08 3.65
CA ASP A 198 1.75 5.18 4.72
C ASP A 198 0.75 4.02 4.89
N ALA A 199 -0.55 4.25 4.69
CA ALA A 199 -1.55 3.19 4.72
C ALA A 199 -1.34 2.18 3.59
N MET A 200 -1.08 2.64 2.37
CA MET A 200 -0.72 1.79 1.23
C MET A 200 0.55 0.97 1.50
N PHE A 201 1.59 1.61 2.05
CA PHE A 201 2.83 0.93 2.40
C PHE A 201 2.61 -0.19 3.44
N GLU A 202 1.84 0.07 4.49
CA GLU A 202 1.58 -0.93 5.54
C GLU A 202 0.64 -2.05 5.06
N LEU A 203 -0.32 -1.76 4.17
CA LEU A 203 -1.10 -2.78 3.46
C LEU A 203 -0.23 -3.66 2.55
N GLY A 204 0.74 -3.07 1.86
CA GLY A 204 1.75 -3.80 1.09
C GLY A 204 2.55 -4.76 1.98
N CYS A 205 2.96 -4.31 3.17
CA CYS A 205 3.65 -5.16 4.16
C CYS A 205 2.75 -6.32 4.65
N ASP A 206 1.46 -6.09 4.89
CA ASP A 206 0.52 -7.16 5.26
C ASP A 206 0.31 -8.19 4.15
N LEU A 207 0.14 -7.74 2.90
CA LEU A 207 0.02 -8.62 1.74
C LEU A 207 1.29 -9.47 1.57
N LEU A 208 2.47 -8.87 1.70
CA LEU A 208 3.73 -9.60 1.65
C LEU A 208 3.82 -10.64 2.77
N ARG A 209 3.42 -10.31 4.01
CA ARG A 209 3.37 -11.26 5.12
C ARG A 209 2.43 -12.43 4.82
N ARG A 210 1.22 -12.15 4.31
CA ARG A 210 0.22 -13.16 3.92
C ARG A 210 0.71 -14.05 2.78
N ALA A 211 1.48 -13.50 1.84
CA ALA A 211 2.14 -14.29 0.81
C ALA A 211 3.12 -15.29 1.45
N LEU A 212 3.99 -14.83 2.35
CA LEU A 212 5.01 -15.68 2.98
C LEU A 212 4.41 -16.76 3.91
N SER A 213 3.26 -16.49 4.53
CA SER A 213 2.56 -17.46 5.39
C SER A 213 1.61 -18.41 4.64
N SER A 214 1.37 -18.17 3.35
CA SER A 214 0.51 -19.03 2.53
C SER A 214 1.12 -20.40 2.26
N GLN A 215 0.26 -21.41 2.10
CA GLN A 215 0.60 -22.77 1.66
C GLN A 215 0.17 -23.05 0.20
N ASP A 216 -0.46 -22.08 -0.45
CA ASP A 216 -0.94 -22.17 -1.82
C ASP A 216 -0.20 -21.17 -2.72
N ILE A 217 0.35 -21.66 -3.83
CA ILE A 217 1.12 -20.87 -4.79
C ILE A 217 0.28 -19.78 -5.47
N GLY A 218 -1.01 -20.04 -5.69
CA GLY A 218 -1.94 -19.04 -6.24
C GLY A 218 -2.11 -17.85 -5.32
N THR A 219 -2.29 -18.13 -4.04
CA THR A 219 -2.39 -17.13 -2.98
C THR A 219 -1.06 -16.39 -2.76
N VAL A 220 0.08 -17.10 -2.80
CA VAL A 220 1.41 -16.46 -2.73
C VAL A 220 1.58 -15.44 -3.85
N THR A 221 1.37 -15.87 -5.10
CA THR A 221 1.62 -15.04 -6.28
C THR A 221 0.64 -13.89 -6.39
N THR A 222 -0.64 -14.11 -6.07
CA THR A 222 -1.65 -13.05 -6.00
C THR A 222 -1.27 -11.97 -4.99
N HIS A 223 -0.95 -12.37 -3.75
CA HIS A 223 -0.57 -11.41 -2.72
C HIS A 223 0.75 -10.70 -3.03
N LEU A 224 1.73 -11.36 -3.66
CA LEU A 224 2.98 -10.70 -4.10
C LEU A 224 2.72 -9.63 -5.17
N VAL A 225 1.87 -9.92 -6.16
CA VAL A 225 1.51 -8.93 -7.20
C VAL A 225 0.74 -7.76 -6.59
N GLN A 226 -0.19 -8.03 -5.66
CA GLN A 226 -0.94 -6.98 -4.96
C GLN A 226 -0.04 -6.16 -4.03
N ALA A 227 0.88 -6.78 -3.31
CA ALA A 227 1.86 -6.09 -2.46
C ALA A 227 2.72 -5.14 -3.30
N ARG A 228 3.25 -5.65 -4.44
CA ARG A 228 3.99 -4.84 -5.40
C ARG A 228 3.19 -3.61 -5.85
N HIS A 229 1.92 -3.80 -6.21
CA HIS A 229 1.06 -2.69 -6.61
C HIS A 229 0.94 -1.65 -5.48
N GLN A 230 0.68 -2.07 -4.25
CA GLN A 230 0.58 -1.14 -3.10
C GLN A 230 1.87 -0.34 -2.89
N PHE A 231 3.03 -1.00 -2.97
CA PHE A 231 4.32 -0.35 -2.84
C PHE A 231 4.64 0.61 -4.00
N GLU A 232 4.31 0.22 -5.24
CA GLU A 232 4.50 1.11 -6.39
C GLU A 232 3.58 2.32 -6.32
N THR A 233 2.31 2.16 -5.95
CA THR A 233 1.38 3.28 -5.78
C THR A 233 1.87 4.23 -4.69
N ALA A 234 2.30 3.72 -3.53
CA ALA A 234 2.90 4.54 -2.49
C ALA A 234 4.16 5.29 -2.97
N ALA A 235 5.02 4.61 -3.75
CA ALA A 235 6.23 5.20 -4.30
C ALA A 235 5.99 6.30 -5.34
N GLN A 236 4.84 6.29 -6.02
CA GLN A 236 4.46 7.32 -6.99
C GLN A 236 3.66 8.46 -6.37
N ALA A 237 2.95 8.19 -5.27
CA ALA A 237 2.18 9.20 -4.55
C ALA A 237 3.06 10.23 -3.84
N GLU A 238 4.21 9.83 -3.31
CA GLU A 238 5.15 10.72 -2.60
C GLU A 238 6.58 10.57 -3.11
N GLU A 239 7.27 11.70 -3.28
CA GLU A 239 8.67 11.72 -3.70
C GLU A 239 9.56 11.04 -2.65
N ALA A 240 10.64 10.38 -3.11
CA ALA A 240 11.68 9.80 -2.25
C ALA A 240 11.22 8.71 -1.25
N ARG A 241 10.11 8.03 -1.55
CA ARG A 241 9.69 6.77 -0.89
C ARG A 241 10.54 5.58 -1.32
N HIS A 242 11.84 5.67 -1.00
CA HIS A 242 12.83 4.67 -1.35
C HIS A 242 12.56 3.31 -0.68
N ASP A 243 11.93 3.27 0.49
CA ASP A 243 11.46 2.02 1.09
C ASP A 243 10.41 1.33 0.22
N ALA A 244 9.37 2.05 -0.18
CA ALA A 244 8.33 1.49 -1.03
C ALA A 244 8.92 0.93 -2.34
N LEU A 245 9.84 1.66 -2.98
CA LEU A 245 10.57 1.17 -4.15
C LEU A 245 11.41 -0.10 -3.88
N THR A 246 12.09 -0.16 -2.73
CA THR A 246 12.85 -1.35 -2.32
C THR A 246 11.92 -2.56 -2.17
N TYR A 247 10.78 -2.41 -1.48
CA TYR A 247 9.83 -3.51 -1.26
C TYR A 247 9.12 -3.95 -2.55
N ALA A 248 8.80 -3.02 -3.46
CA ALA A 248 8.29 -3.36 -4.79
C ALA A 248 9.30 -4.23 -5.57
N ALA A 249 10.56 -3.82 -5.61
CA ALA A 249 11.63 -4.57 -6.29
C ALA A 249 11.91 -5.94 -5.63
N VAL A 250 11.68 -6.07 -4.32
CA VAL A 250 11.72 -7.37 -3.63
C VAL A 250 10.62 -8.30 -4.15
N CYS A 251 9.39 -7.82 -4.28
CA CYS A 251 8.30 -8.61 -4.87
C CYS A 251 8.63 -9.04 -6.31
N ASP A 252 9.21 -8.15 -7.11
CA ASP A 252 9.63 -8.44 -8.47
C ASP A 252 10.72 -9.52 -8.53
N ALA A 253 11.75 -9.42 -7.68
CA ALA A 253 12.83 -10.40 -7.63
C ALA A 253 12.30 -11.81 -7.28
N ILE A 254 11.38 -11.92 -6.31
CA ILE A 254 10.80 -13.21 -5.90
C ILE A 254 9.96 -13.81 -7.04
N LEU A 255 9.08 -13.01 -7.65
CA LEU A 255 8.25 -13.45 -8.77
C LEU A 255 9.09 -13.84 -9.98
N ALA A 256 10.13 -13.06 -10.31
CA ALA A 256 11.03 -13.33 -11.41
C ALA A 256 11.86 -14.62 -11.20
N PHE A 257 12.29 -14.89 -9.97
CA PHE A 257 12.98 -16.14 -9.63
C PHE A 257 12.08 -17.35 -9.86
N GLY A 258 10.82 -17.31 -9.41
CA GLY A 258 9.83 -18.37 -9.65
C GLY A 258 9.58 -18.65 -11.15
N ARG A 259 9.75 -17.63 -12.01
CA ARG A 259 9.61 -17.76 -13.48
C ARG A 259 10.91 -18.19 -14.19
N ALA A 260 12.02 -18.32 -13.46
CA ALA A 260 13.37 -18.52 -13.97
C ALA A 260 13.86 -17.39 -14.91
N ASP A 261 13.49 -16.15 -14.61
CA ASP A 261 13.87 -14.95 -15.37
C ASP A 261 15.05 -14.21 -14.71
N ALA A 262 16.28 -14.59 -15.04
CA ALA A 262 17.48 -13.97 -14.45
C ALA A 262 17.65 -12.50 -14.84
N ALA A 263 17.14 -12.05 -15.99
CA ALA A 263 17.27 -10.65 -16.40
C ALA A 263 16.45 -9.74 -15.48
N ALA A 264 15.20 -10.13 -15.20
CA ALA A 264 14.34 -9.40 -14.29
C ALA A 264 14.88 -9.41 -12.84
N ILE A 265 15.48 -10.51 -12.38
CA ILE A 265 16.10 -10.58 -11.03
C ILE A 265 17.32 -9.66 -10.95
N ASN A 266 18.15 -9.61 -11.99
CA ASN A 266 19.29 -8.70 -12.04
C ASN A 266 18.84 -7.24 -11.95
N HIS A 267 17.83 -6.85 -12.74
CA HIS A 267 17.27 -5.50 -12.71
C HIS A 267 16.70 -5.15 -11.32
N ALA A 268 15.91 -6.04 -10.72
CA ALA A 268 15.36 -5.85 -9.38
C ALA A 268 16.46 -5.72 -8.32
N ALA A 269 17.51 -6.54 -8.40
CA ALA A 269 18.64 -6.47 -7.47
C ALA A 269 19.41 -5.15 -7.57
N ASP A 270 19.64 -4.66 -8.80
CA ASP A 270 20.31 -3.38 -9.03
C ASP A 270 19.42 -2.21 -8.52
N GLN A 271 18.10 -2.26 -8.75
CA GLN A 271 17.16 -1.28 -8.21
C GLN A 271 17.12 -1.27 -6.67
N ILE A 272 17.19 -2.43 -6.00
CA ILE A 272 17.28 -2.49 -4.54
C ILE A 272 18.57 -1.83 -4.05
N ALA A 273 19.72 -2.10 -4.70
CA ALA A 273 20.98 -1.48 -4.32
C ALA A 273 20.92 0.05 -4.42
N ASP A 274 20.44 0.57 -5.54
CA ASP A 274 20.31 2.02 -5.78
C ASP A 274 19.37 2.70 -4.77
N THR A 275 18.22 2.07 -4.48
CA THR A 275 17.22 2.63 -3.55
C THR A 275 17.69 2.59 -2.09
N LEU A 276 18.38 1.53 -1.68
CA LEU A 276 18.98 1.45 -0.35
C LEU A 276 20.09 2.48 -0.15
N ASP A 277 20.95 2.70 -1.15
CA ASP A 277 21.99 3.73 -1.08
C ASP A 277 21.39 5.14 -0.93
N GLN A 278 20.33 5.44 -1.69
CA GLN A 278 19.59 6.71 -1.57
C GLN A 278 18.95 6.87 -0.18
N ARG A 279 18.31 5.82 0.33
CA ARG A 279 17.71 5.79 1.67
C ARG A 279 18.75 6.01 2.77
N GLN A 280 19.92 5.35 2.68
CA GLN A 280 21.01 5.55 3.64
C GLN A 280 21.54 6.98 3.62
N ALA A 281 21.63 7.61 2.43
CA ALA A 281 22.01 9.01 2.32
C ALA A 281 20.99 9.95 2.98
N TRP A 282 19.69 9.68 2.82
CA TRP A 282 18.60 10.48 3.42
C TRP A 282 18.56 10.41 4.94
N ILE A 283 18.77 9.23 5.51
CA ILE A 283 18.71 9.02 6.96
C ILE A 283 20.04 9.32 7.67
N HIS A 284 21.10 9.64 6.92
CA HIS A 284 22.44 9.88 7.47
C HIS A 284 22.42 11.05 8.47
N ARG A 285 22.96 10.81 9.68
CA ARG A 285 23.00 11.75 10.82
C ARG A 285 21.64 12.19 11.36
N THR A 286 20.55 11.54 10.97
CA THR A 286 19.25 11.73 11.61
C THR A 286 19.14 10.81 12.83
N HIS A 287 18.40 11.24 13.85
CA HIS A 287 18.07 10.37 14.98
C HIS A 287 17.13 9.27 14.52
N GLN A 288 17.40 8.03 14.93
CA GLN A 288 16.68 6.85 14.49
C GLN A 288 16.24 6.07 15.73
N PRO A 289 14.94 6.10 16.06
CA PRO A 289 14.42 5.39 17.22
C PRO A 289 14.81 3.91 17.19
N GLU A 290 15.30 3.37 18.32
CA GLU A 290 15.76 1.97 18.37
C GLU A 290 14.65 0.97 18.03
N TRP A 291 13.41 1.30 18.35
CA TRP A 291 12.26 0.44 18.06
C TRP A 291 11.99 0.27 16.55
N LEU A 292 12.62 1.09 15.69
CA LEU A 292 12.57 0.96 14.22
C LEU A 292 13.70 0.10 13.63
N GLN A 293 14.66 -0.35 14.44
CA GLN A 293 15.73 -1.25 13.99
C GLN A 293 15.25 -2.55 13.33
N PRO A 294 14.14 -3.18 13.76
CA PRO A 294 13.61 -4.36 13.07
C PRO A 294 13.31 -4.12 11.59
N ARG A 295 12.81 -2.93 11.22
CA ARG A 295 12.51 -2.60 9.81
C ARG A 295 13.78 -2.48 8.97
N ARG A 296 14.83 -1.87 9.50
CA ARG A 296 16.14 -1.82 8.84
C ARG A 296 16.75 -3.22 8.68
N SER A 297 16.58 -4.05 9.71
CA SER A 297 17.04 -5.44 9.68
C SER A 297 16.28 -6.23 8.61
N ALA A 298 14.98 -5.96 8.41
CA ALA A 298 14.16 -6.53 7.34
C ALA A 298 14.66 -6.11 5.95
N GLU A 299 14.93 -4.82 5.73
CA GLU A 299 15.48 -4.31 4.45
C GLU A 299 16.81 -5.00 4.09
N ILE A 300 17.71 -5.16 5.06
CA ILE A 300 19.00 -5.86 4.87
C ILE A 300 18.78 -7.34 4.57
N ALA A 301 17.88 -8.00 5.32
CA ALA A 301 17.55 -9.41 5.10
C ALA A 301 16.97 -9.65 3.70
N TRP A 302 16.09 -8.76 3.23
CA TRP A 302 15.56 -8.80 1.88
C TRP A 302 16.63 -8.62 0.81
N HIS A 303 17.51 -7.63 0.97
CA HIS A 303 18.60 -7.41 0.04
C HIS A 303 19.53 -8.63 -0.05
N HIS A 304 19.89 -9.21 1.10
CA HIS A 304 20.74 -10.40 1.13
C HIS A 304 20.08 -11.59 0.43
N LEU A 305 18.79 -11.84 0.67
CA LEU A 305 18.04 -12.88 -0.03
C LEU A 305 18.05 -12.64 -1.55
N VAL A 306 17.76 -11.42 -2.01
CA VAL A 306 17.74 -11.12 -3.44
C VAL A 306 19.10 -11.30 -4.10
N LEU A 307 20.21 -10.96 -3.42
CA LEU A 307 21.55 -11.24 -3.92
C LEU A 307 21.83 -12.74 -4.06
N GLN A 308 21.37 -13.56 -3.10
CA GLN A 308 21.48 -15.02 -3.17
C GLN A 308 20.65 -15.58 -4.34
N LEU A 309 19.41 -15.09 -4.51
CA LEU A 309 18.54 -15.47 -5.63
C LEU A 309 19.14 -15.05 -6.98
N ARG A 310 19.72 -13.85 -7.09
CA ARG A 310 20.43 -13.38 -8.29
C ARG A 310 21.59 -14.29 -8.66
N ALA A 311 22.43 -14.63 -7.69
CA ALA A 311 23.58 -15.50 -7.90
C ALA A 311 23.16 -16.92 -8.31
N ALA A 312 22.12 -17.47 -7.67
CA ALA A 312 21.57 -18.78 -8.00
C ALA A 312 20.93 -18.80 -9.40
N ALA A 313 20.15 -17.77 -9.75
CA ALA A 313 19.51 -17.66 -11.06
C ALA A 313 20.55 -17.59 -12.19
N THR A 314 21.64 -16.85 -11.99
CA THR A 314 22.75 -16.78 -12.95
C THR A 314 23.44 -18.14 -13.08
N THR A 315 23.81 -18.76 -11.95
CA THR A 315 24.46 -20.08 -11.89
C THR A 315 23.64 -21.18 -12.56
N LEU A 316 22.31 -21.16 -12.42
CA LEU A 316 21.41 -22.16 -13.01
C LEU A 316 21.19 -21.95 -14.52
N GLN A 317 21.52 -20.79 -15.06
CA GLN A 317 21.44 -20.51 -16.50
C GLN A 317 22.71 -20.87 -17.27
N ASP A 318 23.83 -21.10 -16.59
CA ASP A 318 25.07 -21.52 -17.24
C ASP A 318 24.91 -22.86 -17.98
N ASP A 319 25.59 -23.01 -19.11
CA ASP A 319 25.62 -24.28 -19.85
C ASP A 319 26.44 -25.38 -19.14
N ALA A 320 27.42 -24.96 -18.32
CA ALA A 320 28.29 -25.84 -17.55
C ALA A 320 28.97 -25.09 -16.40
N TRP A 321 29.12 -25.76 -15.25
CA TRP A 321 29.88 -25.22 -14.12
C TRP A 321 31.37 -25.52 -14.22
N MET A 322 32.17 -24.47 -14.31
CA MET A 322 33.64 -24.56 -14.28
C MET A 322 34.16 -24.90 -12.87
N ASP A 323 33.55 -24.32 -11.84
CA ASP A 323 33.73 -24.71 -10.44
C ASP A 323 32.38 -25.20 -9.90
N ALA A 324 32.15 -26.51 -10.00
CA ALA A 324 30.91 -27.15 -9.56
C ALA A 324 30.66 -26.96 -8.06
N TRP A 325 31.70 -26.77 -7.25
CA TRP A 325 31.54 -26.63 -5.79
C TRP A 325 31.02 -25.25 -5.43
N GLN A 326 31.63 -24.21 -5.99
CA GLN A 326 31.16 -22.84 -5.79
C GLN A 326 29.73 -22.66 -6.33
N ALA A 327 29.42 -23.28 -7.46
CA ALA A 327 28.08 -23.28 -8.02
C ALA A 327 27.06 -23.96 -7.10
N LEU A 328 27.40 -25.13 -6.56
CA LEU A 328 26.56 -25.83 -5.59
C LEU A 328 26.35 -25.02 -4.30
N ASP A 329 27.40 -24.43 -3.73
CA ASP A 329 27.29 -23.59 -2.53
C ASP A 329 26.32 -22.41 -2.78
N THR A 330 26.40 -21.78 -3.96
CA THR A 330 25.54 -20.67 -4.35
C THR A 330 24.07 -21.10 -4.42
N VAL A 331 23.78 -22.24 -5.05
CA VAL A 331 22.41 -22.74 -5.21
C VAL A 331 21.85 -23.28 -3.89
N LEU A 332 22.65 -23.98 -3.08
CA LEU A 332 22.24 -24.48 -1.76
C LEU A 332 21.98 -23.33 -0.78
N ALA A 333 22.76 -22.25 -0.83
CA ALA A 333 22.51 -21.06 -0.03
C ALA A 333 21.13 -20.46 -0.34
N ALA A 334 20.77 -20.29 -1.62
CA ALA A 334 19.45 -19.81 -2.02
C ALA A 334 18.31 -20.77 -1.61
N TYR A 335 18.52 -22.09 -1.79
CA TYR A 335 17.53 -23.11 -1.42
C TYR A 335 17.27 -23.16 0.09
N SER A 336 18.31 -22.95 0.91
CA SER A 336 18.22 -22.87 2.37
C SER A 336 17.61 -21.54 2.83
N ALA A 337 18.00 -20.43 2.21
CA ALA A 337 17.50 -19.10 2.52
C ALA A 337 15.98 -19.00 2.33
N ALA A 338 15.44 -19.64 1.29
CA ALA A 338 14.00 -19.69 1.03
C ALA A 338 13.16 -20.26 2.19
N ARG A 339 13.78 -21.04 3.09
CA ARG A 339 13.13 -21.65 4.26
C ARG A 339 13.42 -20.95 5.58
N THR A 340 14.50 -20.17 5.63
CA THR A 340 15.09 -19.71 6.89
C THR A 340 15.03 -18.19 7.05
N VAL A 341 14.98 -17.45 5.94
CA VAL A 341 14.88 -15.99 5.96
C VAL A 341 13.50 -15.58 6.46
N ARG A 342 13.46 -14.77 7.52
CA ARG A 342 12.25 -14.20 8.13
C ARG A 342 12.35 -12.68 8.20
N PRO A 343 12.10 -11.96 7.08
CA PRO A 343 12.28 -10.51 7.06
C PRO A 343 11.17 -9.78 7.81
N LEU A 344 9.98 -10.37 7.90
CA LEU A 344 8.83 -9.81 8.62
C LEU A 344 8.56 -10.64 9.88
N ALA A 345 8.06 -9.97 10.92
CA ALA A 345 7.69 -10.63 12.17
C ALA A 345 6.49 -11.58 11.96
N GLY A 346 6.48 -12.70 12.71
CA GLY A 346 5.47 -13.76 12.63
C GLY A 346 6.07 -15.13 12.31
N ASP A 347 5.25 -16.18 12.43
CA ASP A 347 5.62 -17.51 11.96
C ASP A 347 5.46 -17.53 10.43
N THR A 348 6.51 -17.15 9.73
CA THR A 348 6.54 -17.19 8.27
C THR A 348 6.47 -18.65 7.83
N GLY A 349 5.41 -18.96 7.10
CA GLY A 349 5.16 -20.28 6.52
C GLY A 349 6.14 -20.62 5.38
N GLN A 350 5.80 -21.64 4.60
CA GLN A 350 6.60 -22.11 3.47
C GLN A 350 6.37 -21.30 2.18
N GLY A 351 5.72 -20.13 2.24
CA GLY A 351 5.25 -19.40 1.05
C GLY A 351 6.36 -19.02 0.07
N LEU A 352 7.50 -18.55 0.58
CA LEU A 352 8.67 -18.27 -0.26
C LEU A 352 9.24 -19.54 -0.91
N ALA A 353 9.27 -20.64 -0.15
CA ALA A 353 9.76 -21.93 -0.63
C ALA A 353 8.92 -22.49 -1.78
N LEU A 354 7.60 -22.21 -1.81
CA LEU A 354 6.70 -22.62 -2.90
C LEU A 354 7.06 -22.02 -4.26
N LEU A 355 7.77 -20.90 -4.30
CA LEU A 355 8.26 -20.28 -5.55
C LEU A 355 9.73 -20.60 -5.82
N VAL A 356 10.57 -20.52 -4.79
CA VAL A 356 12.03 -20.64 -4.97
C VAL A 356 12.46 -22.09 -5.16
N GLN A 357 11.91 -23.04 -4.40
CA GLN A 357 12.37 -24.43 -4.45
C GLN A 357 12.06 -25.10 -5.79
N PRO A 358 10.82 -25.02 -6.33
CA PRO A 358 10.54 -25.62 -7.63
C PRO A 358 11.39 -25.03 -8.76
N ALA A 359 11.67 -23.73 -8.74
CA ALA A 359 12.52 -23.09 -9.75
C ALA A 359 13.97 -23.62 -9.73
N ILE A 360 14.51 -23.90 -8.54
CA ILE A 360 15.84 -24.52 -8.37
C ILE A 360 15.79 -25.99 -8.82
N GLU A 361 14.79 -26.74 -8.37
CA GLU A 361 14.59 -28.17 -8.70
C GLU A 361 14.46 -28.36 -10.23
N ASP A 362 13.64 -27.54 -10.88
CA ASP A 362 13.48 -27.50 -12.35
C ASP A 362 14.80 -27.16 -13.06
N GLY A 363 15.68 -26.37 -12.44
CA GLY A 363 17.02 -26.10 -12.94
C GLY A 363 17.88 -27.37 -13.05
N PHE A 364 17.87 -28.20 -12.00
CA PHE A 364 18.57 -29.48 -12.00
C PHE A 364 17.95 -30.52 -12.93
N LEU A 365 16.62 -30.54 -13.05
CA LEU A 365 15.92 -31.46 -13.96
C LEU A 365 16.22 -31.15 -15.43
N ARG A 366 16.35 -29.86 -15.79
CA ARG A 366 16.73 -29.42 -17.14
C ARG A 366 18.16 -29.82 -17.51
N GLN A 367 19.08 -29.86 -16.55
CA GLN A 367 20.50 -30.12 -16.79
C GLN A 367 21.00 -31.34 -16.00
N GLN A 368 21.01 -32.52 -16.65
CA GLN A 368 21.46 -33.77 -16.02
C GLN A 368 22.89 -33.71 -15.46
N ALA A 369 23.76 -32.88 -16.05
CA ALA A 369 25.12 -32.66 -15.57
C ALA A 369 25.15 -32.07 -14.14
N PHE A 370 24.28 -31.09 -13.86
CA PHE A 370 24.16 -30.48 -12.54
C PHE A 370 23.66 -31.49 -11.50
N LEU A 371 22.66 -32.30 -11.87
CA LEU A 371 22.14 -33.34 -10.99
C LEU A 371 23.21 -34.40 -10.67
N ALA A 372 24.02 -34.79 -11.66
CA ALA A 372 25.13 -35.72 -11.44
C ALA A 372 26.18 -35.14 -10.48
N GLN A 373 26.48 -33.84 -10.59
CA GLN A 373 27.40 -33.15 -9.68
C GLN A 373 26.85 -33.06 -8.26
N LEU A 374 25.56 -32.73 -8.08
CA LEU A 374 24.89 -32.72 -6.78
C LEU A 374 24.90 -34.11 -6.11
N ARG A 375 24.62 -35.17 -6.87
CA ARG A 375 24.68 -36.56 -6.37
C ARG A 375 26.09 -36.93 -5.88
N ARG A 376 27.11 -36.57 -6.65
CA ARG A 376 28.51 -36.81 -6.26
C ARG A 376 28.87 -36.03 -4.99
N ALA A 377 28.46 -34.76 -4.93
CA ALA A 377 28.68 -33.89 -3.77
C ALA A 377 28.06 -34.45 -2.48
N ALA A 378 26.84 -34.97 -2.55
CA ALA A 378 26.17 -35.56 -1.39
C ALA A 378 26.83 -36.87 -0.92
N GLN A 379 27.39 -37.67 -1.84
CA GLN A 379 28.04 -38.95 -1.53
C GLN A 379 29.48 -38.80 -0.99
N GLU A 380 30.21 -37.78 -1.45
CA GLU A 380 31.65 -37.60 -1.14
C GLU A 380 31.92 -36.52 -0.07
N THR A 381 31.00 -36.34 0.90
CA THR A 381 31.07 -35.30 1.94
C THR A 381 32.39 -35.23 2.73
N ALA A 382 33.10 -36.34 2.90
CA ALA A 382 34.40 -36.38 3.57
C ALA A 382 35.51 -35.62 2.83
N GLN A 383 35.43 -35.46 1.50
CA GLN A 383 36.36 -34.64 0.72
C GLN A 383 36.14 -33.13 0.95
N HIS A 384 35.06 -32.76 1.65
CA HIS A 384 34.60 -31.38 1.84
C HIS A 384 34.58 -30.90 3.28
N ALA A 385 35.08 -31.71 4.24
CA ALA A 385 35.11 -31.33 5.66
C ALA A 385 35.88 -30.02 5.96
N ALA A 386 36.72 -29.55 5.03
CA ALA A 386 37.46 -28.30 5.14
C ALA A 386 36.75 -27.05 4.55
N ARG A 387 35.60 -27.21 3.88
CA ARG A 387 34.87 -26.14 3.18
C ARG A 387 33.48 -25.83 3.78
N ASP A 388 33.11 -26.43 4.91
CA ASP A 388 31.80 -26.26 5.56
C ASP A 388 30.60 -26.46 4.60
N PHE A 389 30.68 -27.48 3.73
CA PHE A 389 29.63 -27.79 2.75
C PHE A 389 28.31 -28.19 3.42
N ASP A 390 27.18 -27.61 3.00
CA ASP A 390 25.85 -27.89 3.54
C ASP A 390 25.26 -29.20 3.00
N ALA A 391 25.80 -30.31 3.51
CA ALA A 391 25.36 -31.65 3.16
C ALA A 391 23.87 -31.89 3.46
N ALA A 392 23.32 -31.27 4.52
CA ALA A 392 21.93 -31.48 4.92
C ALA A 392 20.96 -30.89 3.87
N THR A 393 21.23 -29.67 3.43
CA THR A 393 20.43 -29.03 2.36
C THR A 393 20.61 -29.77 1.03
N ALA A 394 21.82 -30.25 0.70
CA ALA A 394 22.06 -31.03 -0.51
C ALA A 394 21.23 -32.33 -0.58
N HIS A 395 21.17 -33.08 0.53
CA HIS A 395 20.33 -34.29 0.60
C HIS A 395 18.84 -33.96 0.51
N THR A 396 18.40 -32.85 1.13
CA THR A 396 17.01 -32.39 1.06
C THR A 396 16.62 -32.09 -0.39
N LEU A 397 17.46 -31.33 -1.10
CA LEU A 397 17.25 -30.97 -2.50
C LEU A 397 17.24 -32.21 -3.41
N LEU A 398 18.18 -33.15 -3.24
CA LEU A 398 18.19 -34.41 -4.00
C LEU A 398 16.89 -35.19 -3.83
N THR A 399 16.42 -35.32 -2.59
CA THR A 399 15.17 -36.02 -2.28
C THR A 399 13.98 -35.34 -2.97
N ALA A 400 13.94 -34.01 -2.97
CA ALA A 400 12.89 -33.24 -3.63
C ALA A 400 12.89 -33.44 -5.15
N ILE A 401 14.07 -33.34 -5.79
CA ILE A 401 14.25 -33.57 -7.24
C ILE A 401 13.82 -34.99 -7.63
N GLU A 402 14.20 -36.00 -6.85
CA GLU A 402 13.84 -37.39 -7.13
C GLU A 402 12.33 -37.62 -6.99
N THR A 403 11.70 -36.99 -6.01
CA THR A 403 10.25 -37.03 -5.82
C THR A 403 9.53 -36.32 -6.99
N ALA A 404 10.03 -35.17 -7.44
CA ALA A 404 9.47 -34.44 -8.58
C ALA A 404 9.57 -35.26 -9.89
N ALA A 405 10.75 -35.83 -10.16
CA ALA A 405 10.97 -36.69 -11.32
C ALA A 405 10.07 -37.95 -11.32
N GLN A 406 9.84 -38.55 -10.15
CA GLN A 406 8.91 -39.68 -10.01
C GLN A 406 7.46 -39.28 -10.31
N ARG A 407 7.02 -38.09 -9.89
CA ARG A 407 5.67 -37.59 -10.20
C ARG A 407 5.48 -37.39 -11.70
N GLU A 408 6.45 -36.78 -12.40
CA GLU A 408 6.39 -36.61 -13.86
C GLU A 408 6.33 -37.95 -14.61
N MET A 409 7.12 -38.94 -14.17
CA MET A 409 7.09 -40.28 -14.76
C MET A 409 5.74 -40.99 -14.52
N SER A 410 5.13 -40.78 -13.35
CA SER A 410 3.84 -41.37 -12.97
C SER A 410 2.68 -40.76 -13.76
N SER A 411 2.66 -39.43 -13.93
CA SER A 411 1.64 -38.74 -14.75
C SER A 411 1.77 -39.06 -16.25
N ALA A 412 3.00 -39.23 -16.75
CA ALA A 412 3.22 -39.65 -18.13
C ALA A 412 2.80 -41.12 -18.38
N SER A 413 2.84 -41.98 -17.36
CA SER A 413 2.43 -43.38 -17.48
C SER A 413 0.93 -43.60 -17.27
N SER A 414 0.24 -42.76 -16.49
CA SER A 414 -1.24 -42.74 -16.42
C SER A 414 -1.88 -42.19 -17.70
N SER A 415 -1.26 -41.19 -18.35
CA SER A 415 -1.75 -40.65 -19.63
C SER A 415 -1.67 -41.64 -20.83
N ASN A 416 -0.85 -42.69 -20.72
CA ASN A 416 -0.75 -43.75 -21.73
C ASN A 416 -1.65 -44.97 -21.43
N ALA A 417 -2.38 -44.97 -20.31
CA ALA A 417 -3.20 -46.08 -19.85
C ALA A 417 -4.59 -45.60 -19.40
N ALA A 418 -5.35 -44.92 -20.27
CA ALA A 418 -6.78 -44.70 -20.08
C ALA A 418 -7.52 -44.57 -21.42
N ASP A 419 -7.99 -45.72 -21.94
CA ASP A 419 -9.25 -45.85 -22.69
C ASP A 419 -10.30 -46.53 -21.78
N ASP A 420 -10.33 -46.16 -20.49
CA ASP A 420 -11.41 -46.58 -19.61
C ASP A 420 -11.78 -45.43 -18.69
N GLY A 421 -13.04 -45.00 -18.81
CA GLY A 421 -13.55 -43.77 -18.24
C GLY A 421 -13.82 -43.89 -16.74
N SER A 422 -12.91 -43.36 -15.94
CA SER A 422 -13.21 -42.73 -14.64
C SER A 422 -11.93 -42.13 -14.08
N ASP A 423 -11.80 -40.80 -14.09
CA ASP A 423 -11.52 -39.98 -12.90
C ASP A 423 -11.30 -38.51 -13.30
N ASP A 424 -11.74 -37.63 -12.40
CA ASP A 424 -11.79 -36.17 -12.47
C ASP A 424 -10.43 -35.47 -12.68
N ASP A 425 -9.82 -35.53 -13.85
CA ASP A 425 -8.76 -34.58 -14.23
C ASP A 425 -9.41 -33.25 -14.66
N ASP A 426 -9.64 -32.34 -13.71
CA ASP A 426 -10.09 -30.96 -14.00
C ASP A 426 -9.02 -30.22 -14.83
N PRO A 427 -9.21 -30.07 -16.16
CA PRO A 427 -8.21 -29.44 -17.02
C PRO A 427 -8.00 -27.96 -16.67
N GLY A 428 -8.98 -27.34 -15.99
CA GLY A 428 -8.90 -25.97 -15.50
C GLY A 428 -7.84 -25.78 -14.41
N GLY A 429 -7.68 -26.78 -13.53
CA GLY A 429 -6.71 -26.72 -12.42
C GLY A 429 -5.26 -26.67 -12.89
N ALA A 430 -4.89 -27.47 -13.90
CA ALA A 430 -3.53 -27.50 -14.45
C ALA A 430 -3.15 -26.18 -15.17
N VAL A 431 -4.08 -25.61 -15.94
CA VAL A 431 -3.88 -24.33 -16.63
C VAL A 431 -3.78 -23.19 -15.62
N LEU A 432 -4.58 -23.21 -14.56
CA LEU A 432 -4.52 -22.24 -13.47
C LEU A 432 -3.19 -22.28 -12.73
N ALA A 433 -2.71 -23.47 -12.34
CA ALA A 433 -1.41 -23.63 -11.68
C ALA A 433 -0.26 -23.12 -12.55
N ARG A 434 -0.33 -23.37 -13.87
CA ARG A 434 0.63 -22.86 -14.85
C ARG A 434 0.62 -21.33 -14.93
N LEU A 435 -0.56 -20.71 -14.95
CA LEU A 435 -0.72 -19.25 -14.95
C LEU A 435 -0.20 -18.61 -13.66
N GLN A 436 -0.54 -19.19 -12.49
CA GLN A 436 -0.06 -18.71 -11.20
C GLN A 436 1.46 -18.66 -11.16
N ARG A 437 2.14 -19.69 -11.71
CA ARG A 437 3.59 -19.74 -11.78
C ARG A 437 4.20 -18.79 -12.81
N LEU A 438 3.65 -18.75 -14.03
CA LEU A 438 4.33 -18.11 -15.17
C LEU A 438 3.82 -16.71 -15.52
N ALA A 439 2.54 -16.43 -15.27
CA ALA A 439 1.90 -15.16 -15.62
C ALA A 439 0.90 -14.68 -14.56
N PRO A 440 1.36 -14.44 -13.31
CA PRO A 440 0.49 -14.03 -12.22
C PRO A 440 -0.09 -12.62 -12.40
N THR A 441 0.63 -11.69 -13.02
CA THR A 441 0.11 -10.33 -13.29
C THR A 441 -1.00 -10.38 -14.34
N LEU A 442 -0.80 -11.16 -15.40
CA LEU A 442 -1.81 -11.42 -16.42
C LEU A 442 -3.07 -12.05 -15.82
N LEU A 443 -2.90 -13.04 -14.94
CA LEU A 443 -4.00 -13.69 -14.24
C LEU A 443 -4.79 -12.70 -13.37
N LEU A 444 -4.11 -11.82 -12.64
CA LEU A 444 -4.77 -10.82 -11.80
C LEU A 444 -5.57 -9.80 -12.63
N GLN A 445 -5.00 -9.33 -13.74
CA GLN A 445 -5.61 -8.31 -14.60
C GLN A 445 -6.79 -8.86 -15.42
N LEU A 446 -6.64 -10.06 -15.98
CA LEU A 446 -7.61 -10.64 -16.92
C LEU A 446 -8.55 -11.67 -16.30
N LYS A 447 -8.27 -12.14 -15.07
CA LYS A 447 -9.06 -13.14 -14.34
C LYS A 447 -9.37 -14.36 -15.24
N ASP A 448 -10.64 -14.71 -15.39
CA ASP A 448 -11.08 -15.88 -16.16
C ASP A 448 -10.63 -15.86 -17.64
N GLN A 449 -10.40 -14.68 -18.22
CA GLN A 449 -9.91 -14.56 -19.60
C GLN A 449 -8.47 -15.06 -19.75
N ALA A 450 -7.67 -15.02 -18.68
CA ALA A 450 -6.29 -15.53 -18.70
C ALA A 450 -6.24 -17.04 -18.95
N LEU A 451 -7.22 -17.81 -18.44
CA LEU A 451 -7.32 -19.26 -18.64
C LEU A 451 -7.42 -19.60 -20.13
N GLY A 452 -8.26 -18.85 -20.87
CA GLY A 452 -8.43 -19.02 -22.31
C GLY A 452 -7.14 -18.73 -23.08
N ILE A 453 -6.40 -17.69 -22.68
CA ILE A 453 -5.12 -17.32 -23.30
C ILE A 453 -4.08 -18.41 -23.04
N ALA A 454 -3.93 -18.84 -21.78
CA ALA A 454 -2.93 -19.82 -21.39
C ALA A 454 -3.14 -21.19 -22.03
N SER A 455 -4.39 -21.61 -22.28
CA SER A 455 -4.65 -22.89 -22.95
C SER A 455 -4.12 -22.96 -24.39
N THR A 456 -3.85 -21.81 -25.02
CA THR A 456 -3.40 -21.72 -26.42
C THR A 456 -1.91 -21.43 -26.60
N LEU A 457 -1.25 -20.91 -25.57
CA LEU A 457 0.13 -20.40 -25.65
C LEU A 457 1.12 -21.32 -24.96
N ASP A 458 2.34 -21.39 -25.48
CA ASP A 458 3.47 -22.05 -24.81
C ASP A 458 4.06 -21.22 -23.67
N ASP A 459 4.97 -21.81 -22.88
CA ASP A 459 5.55 -21.17 -21.69
C ASP A 459 6.38 -19.93 -22.02
N GLN A 460 6.99 -19.88 -23.21
CA GLN A 460 7.81 -18.75 -23.62
C GLN A 460 6.92 -17.57 -24.01
N GLN A 461 5.88 -17.82 -24.81
CA GLN A 461 4.88 -16.84 -25.19
C GLN A 461 4.14 -16.28 -23.96
N LEU A 462 3.82 -17.14 -23.00
CA LEU A 462 3.16 -16.74 -21.76
C LEU A 462 4.05 -15.84 -20.89
N ARG A 463 5.35 -16.12 -20.79
CA ARG A 463 6.32 -15.24 -20.11
C ARG A 463 6.45 -13.88 -20.79
N VAL A 464 6.43 -13.84 -22.13
CA VAL A 464 6.47 -12.58 -22.88
C VAL A 464 5.23 -11.74 -22.60
N LEU A 465 4.03 -12.35 -22.59
CA LEU A 465 2.80 -11.65 -22.24
C LEU A 465 2.76 -11.18 -20.78
N GLU A 466 3.28 -11.98 -19.84
CA GLU A 466 3.46 -11.55 -18.46
C GLU A 466 4.37 -10.32 -18.38
N GLY A 467 5.48 -10.30 -19.13
CA GLY A 467 6.37 -9.14 -19.21
C GLY A 467 5.63 -7.89 -19.69
N PHE A 468 4.83 -8.00 -20.76
CA PHE A 468 4.00 -6.87 -21.22
C PHE A 468 2.93 -6.45 -20.21
N ALA A 469 2.27 -7.41 -19.56
CA ALA A 469 1.27 -7.13 -18.53
C ALA A 469 1.89 -6.40 -17.34
N HIS A 470 3.08 -6.85 -16.90
CA HIS A 470 3.88 -6.23 -15.85
C HIS A 470 4.33 -4.82 -16.25
N ASP A 471 4.97 -4.65 -17.41
CA ASP A 471 5.43 -3.34 -17.90
C ASP A 471 4.26 -2.37 -18.07
N SER A 472 3.11 -2.84 -18.55
CA SER A 472 1.90 -2.04 -18.64
C SER A 472 1.35 -1.67 -17.27
N ASP A 473 1.45 -2.55 -16.28
CA ASP A 473 1.04 -2.29 -14.89
C ASP A 473 1.93 -1.21 -14.27
N VAL A 474 3.26 -1.36 -14.40
CA VAL A 474 4.27 -0.39 -13.94
C VAL A 474 4.09 0.94 -14.65
N ALA A 475 3.91 0.94 -15.97
CA ALA A 475 3.71 2.15 -16.75
C ALA A 475 2.41 2.85 -16.38
N ARG A 476 1.33 2.08 -16.14
CA ARG A 476 0.08 2.61 -15.59
C ARG A 476 0.36 3.27 -14.25
N LEU A 477 1.01 2.58 -13.31
CA LEU A 477 1.35 3.06 -11.97
C LEU A 477 2.24 4.32 -11.98
N LYS A 478 3.26 4.37 -12.84
CA LYS A 478 4.09 5.58 -13.05
C LYS A 478 3.34 6.72 -13.74
N ALA A 479 2.30 6.41 -14.51
CA ALA A 479 1.37 7.39 -15.06
C ALA A 479 0.20 7.69 -14.11
N THR A 480 0.10 6.97 -12.98
CA THR A 480 -1.04 7.01 -12.06
C THR A 480 -0.99 8.28 -11.25
N ASP A 481 -2.07 9.00 -11.38
CA ASP A 481 -2.44 10.09 -10.53
C ASP A 481 -3.10 9.53 -9.25
N PRO A 482 -2.61 9.91 -8.05
CA PRO A 482 -3.02 9.33 -6.76
C PRO A 482 -4.51 9.50 -6.47
N LEU A 483 -5.20 10.45 -7.12
CA LEU A 483 -6.65 10.64 -6.97
C LEU A 483 -7.45 9.90 -8.04
N ILE A 484 -6.91 9.78 -9.25
CA ILE A 484 -7.68 9.33 -10.41
C ILE A 484 -7.80 7.83 -10.48
N VAL A 485 -6.73 7.08 -10.17
CA VAL A 485 -6.79 5.62 -10.27
C VAL A 485 -7.63 5.00 -9.15
N PRO A 486 -7.47 5.36 -7.86
CA PRO A 486 -8.39 4.86 -6.83
C PRO A 486 -9.85 5.18 -7.13
N LYS A 487 -10.10 6.41 -7.61
CA LYS A 487 -11.47 6.80 -7.99
C LYS A 487 -11.99 6.01 -9.19
N LEU A 488 -11.15 5.79 -10.20
CA LEU A 488 -11.51 4.98 -11.36
C LEU A 488 -11.85 3.55 -10.93
N ASP A 489 -11.01 2.93 -10.09
CA ASP A 489 -11.22 1.58 -9.58
C ASP A 489 -12.53 1.48 -8.77
N GLN A 490 -12.82 2.47 -7.92
CA GLN A 490 -14.09 2.58 -7.22
C GLN A 490 -15.28 2.62 -8.20
N LEU A 491 -15.27 3.53 -9.18
CA LEU A 491 -16.35 3.65 -10.17
C LEU A 491 -16.49 2.37 -11.00
N MET A 492 -15.38 1.70 -11.34
CA MET A 492 -15.40 0.44 -12.07
C MET A 492 -15.99 -0.71 -11.25
N ALA A 493 -15.69 -0.77 -9.95
CA ALA A 493 -16.29 -1.75 -9.04
C ALA A 493 -17.81 -1.55 -8.93
N GLU A 494 -18.26 -0.31 -8.77
CA GLU A 494 -19.69 0.06 -8.72
C GLU A 494 -20.42 -0.28 -10.03
N LEU A 495 -19.85 0.08 -11.19
CA LEU A 495 -20.42 -0.24 -12.50
C LEU A 495 -20.47 -1.75 -12.78
N SER A 496 -19.52 -2.52 -12.24
CA SER A 496 -19.46 -3.98 -12.40
C SER A 496 -20.61 -4.71 -11.72
N ALA A 497 -21.34 -4.07 -10.81
CA ALA A 497 -22.59 -4.61 -10.26
C ALA A 497 -23.72 -4.64 -11.30
N HIS A 498 -23.63 -3.86 -12.38
CA HIS A 498 -24.65 -3.83 -13.42
C HIS A 498 -24.47 -4.99 -14.44
N PRO A 499 -25.49 -5.85 -14.68
CA PRO A 499 -25.34 -7.05 -15.52
C PRO A 499 -24.86 -6.79 -16.96
N SER A 500 -25.21 -5.62 -17.51
CA SER A 500 -24.79 -5.21 -18.86
C SER A 500 -23.38 -4.62 -18.94
N PHE A 501 -22.67 -4.47 -17.81
CA PHE A 501 -21.31 -3.92 -17.78
C PHE A 501 -20.25 -5.01 -18.06
N THR A 502 -20.32 -5.60 -19.24
CA THR A 502 -19.47 -6.73 -19.64
C THR A 502 -18.96 -6.56 -21.07
N GLY A 503 -17.96 -7.36 -21.46
CA GLY A 503 -17.42 -7.37 -22.82
C GLY A 503 -16.97 -6.00 -23.33
N GLU A 504 -17.37 -5.66 -24.57
CA GLU A 504 -17.02 -4.41 -25.25
C GLU A 504 -17.59 -3.16 -24.56
N VAL A 505 -18.75 -3.28 -23.89
CA VAL A 505 -19.37 -2.17 -23.15
C VAL A 505 -18.50 -1.78 -21.95
N ARG A 506 -17.97 -2.77 -21.22
CA ARG A 506 -17.02 -2.53 -20.12
C ARG A 506 -15.78 -1.80 -20.66
N GLN A 507 -15.15 -2.33 -21.70
CA GLN A 507 -13.92 -1.76 -22.26
C GLN A 507 -14.10 -0.30 -22.72
N THR A 508 -15.12 -0.04 -23.52
CA THR A 508 -15.32 1.28 -24.15
C THR A 508 -15.83 2.32 -23.16
N PHE A 509 -16.74 1.96 -22.26
CA PHE A 509 -17.24 2.88 -21.23
C PHE A 509 -16.20 3.15 -20.14
N SER A 510 -15.39 2.16 -19.73
CA SER A 510 -14.26 2.37 -18.79
C SER A 510 -13.30 3.44 -19.30
N VAL A 511 -12.93 3.36 -20.58
CA VAL A 511 -12.04 4.33 -21.23
C VAL A 511 -12.66 5.74 -21.27
N LEU A 512 -13.97 5.84 -21.52
CA LEU A 512 -14.66 7.14 -21.50
C LEU A 512 -14.71 7.73 -20.07
N VAL A 513 -14.95 6.90 -19.05
CA VAL A 513 -14.93 7.30 -17.64
C VAL A 513 -13.55 7.78 -17.21
N GLU A 514 -12.49 7.04 -17.55
CA GLU A 514 -11.10 7.44 -17.29
C GLU A 514 -10.79 8.81 -17.90
N GLN A 515 -11.13 9.03 -19.19
CA GLN A 515 -10.92 10.34 -19.83
C GLN A 515 -11.73 11.45 -19.17
N THR A 516 -12.88 11.12 -18.58
CA THR A 516 -13.71 12.08 -17.87
C THR A 516 -13.05 12.48 -16.55
N LEU A 517 -12.54 11.53 -15.77
CA LEU A 517 -11.78 11.83 -14.55
C LEU A 517 -10.53 12.66 -14.85
N LEU A 518 -9.74 12.27 -15.87
CA LEU A 518 -8.57 13.04 -16.30
C LEU A 518 -8.93 14.46 -16.76
N PHE A 519 -10.09 14.63 -17.41
CA PHE A 519 -10.62 15.95 -17.75
C PHE A 519 -10.93 16.78 -16.50
N LEU A 520 -11.65 16.21 -15.52
CA LEU A 520 -11.96 16.89 -14.27
C LEU A 520 -10.68 17.35 -13.56
N LYS A 521 -9.68 16.46 -13.43
CA LYS A 521 -8.37 16.78 -12.83
C LYS A 521 -7.66 17.90 -13.57
N SER A 522 -7.55 17.76 -14.90
CA SER A 522 -6.94 18.78 -15.74
C SER A 522 -7.60 20.14 -15.55
N ARG A 523 -8.94 20.21 -15.48
CA ARG A 523 -9.67 21.48 -15.32
C ARG A 523 -9.66 22.03 -13.90
N SER A 524 -9.42 21.20 -12.89
CA SER A 524 -9.11 21.64 -11.54
C SER A 524 -7.73 22.27 -11.45
N ASP A 525 -6.70 21.67 -12.06
CA ASP A 525 -5.31 22.08 -11.86
C ASP A 525 -4.80 23.14 -12.84
N ILE A 526 -5.25 23.12 -14.10
CA ILE A 526 -4.65 23.95 -15.15
C ILE A 526 -4.97 25.43 -14.98
N THR A 527 -3.91 26.25 -14.96
CA THR A 527 -4.03 27.72 -14.90
C THR A 527 -4.64 28.29 -16.18
N ARG A 528 -5.24 29.49 -16.08
CA ARG A 528 -5.85 30.19 -17.22
C ARG A 528 -4.88 30.35 -18.39
N THR A 529 -3.63 30.70 -18.10
CA THR A 529 -2.58 30.92 -19.11
C THR A 529 -2.19 29.64 -19.83
N ASN A 530 -2.14 28.50 -19.12
CA ASN A 530 -1.80 27.21 -19.72
C ASN A 530 -2.95 26.66 -20.57
N LEU A 531 -4.20 26.93 -20.19
CA LEU A 531 -5.38 26.45 -20.92
C LEU A 531 -5.69 27.30 -22.17
N LEU A 532 -5.65 28.63 -22.05
CA LEU A 532 -6.13 29.55 -23.08
C LEU A 532 -5.00 30.35 -23.76
N GLY A 533 -3.77 30.25 -23.26
CA GLY A 533 -2.63 31.06 -23.70
C GLY A 533 -2.48 32.37 -22.93
N SER A 534 -1.39 33.08 -23.18
CA SER A 534 -1.14 34.41 -22.59
C SER A 534 -1.81 35.52 -23.41
N THR A 535 -2.35 36.53 -22.72
CA THR A 535 -2.83 37.75 -23.39
C THR A 535 -1.69 38.76 -23.52
N LYS A 536 -1.77 39.60 -24.57
CA LYS A 536 -0.81 40.70 -24.74
C LYS A 536 -0.98 41.72 -23.62
N LYS A 537 0.14 42.33 -23.21
CA LYS A 537 0.18 43.34 -22.16
C LYS A 537 -0.78 44.50 -22.50
N GLY A 538 -1.86 44.67 -21.71
CA GLY A 538 -2.86 45.71 -21.89
C GLY A 538 -4.22 45.24 -22.43
N GLU A 539 -4.36 43.98 -22.85
CA GLU A 539 -5.64 43.38 -23.25
C GLU A 539 -6.31 42.65 -22.06
N PRO A 540 -7.65 42.65 -21.98
CA PRO A 540 -8.37 41.89 -20.96
C PRO A 540 -8.08 40.39 -21.13
N PRO A 541 -8.05 39.62 -20.03
CA PRO A 541 -7.76 38.20 -20.10
C PRO A 541 -8.82 37.45 -20.93
N LEU A 542 -8.38 36.36 -21.59
CA LEU A 542 -9.30 35.48 -22.31
C LEU A 542 -10.37 34.91 -21.38
N PHE A 543 -11.58 34.76 -21.91
CA PHE A 543 -12.74 34.27 -21.17
C PHE A 543 -12.53 32.81 -20.73
N ASP A 544 -12.44 32.60 -19.42
CA ASP A 544 -12.34 31.29 -18.77
C ASP A 544 -13.64 31.01 -18.01
N TYR A 545 -14.46 30.08 -18.53
CA TYR A 545 -15.77 29.75 -17.99
C TYR A 545 -15.72 29.17 -16.57
N ARG A 546 -14.54 28.73 -16.11
CA ARG A 546 -14.32 28.18 -14.78
C ARG A 546 -14.14 29.27 -13.71
N ARG A 547 -13.85 30.52 -14.10
CA ARG A 547 -13.57 31.61 -13.17
C ARG A 547 -14.75 32.54 -13.03
N LYS A 548 -14.78 33.28 -11.91
CA LYS A 548 -15.74 34.37 -11.74
C LYS A 548 -15.60 35.37 -12.90
N PRO A 549 -16.68 35.71 -13.63
CA PRO A 549 -16.59 36.54 -14.82
C PRO A 549 -16.11 37.96 -14.48
N GLU A 550 -15.13 38.46 -15.23
CA GLU A 550 -14.58 39.82 -15.11
C GLU A 550 -15.33 40.85 -16.00
N GLY A 551 -16.37 40.43 -16.72
CA GLY A 551 -17.18 41.27 -17.63
C GLY A 551 -18.60 40.73 -17.86
N ASP A 552 -19.29 41.22 -18.88
CA ASP A 552 -20.73 40.96 -19.10
C ASP A 552 -21.06 39.52 -19.56
N ARG A 553 -20.09 38.79 -20.12
CA ARG A 553 -20.29 37.40 -20.56
C ARG A 553 -20.30 36.46 -19.35
N LYS A 554 -21.38 35.70 -19.20
CA LYS A 554 -21.50 34.65 -18.18
C LYS A 554 -21.12 33.28 -18.74
N PRO A 555 -20.54 32.38 -17.92
CA PRO A 555 -20.38 30.98 -18.27
C PRO A 555 -21.73 30.34 -18.64
N VAL A 556 -21.74 29.51 -19.68
CA VAL A 556 -22.90 28.74 -20.11
C VAL A 556 -22.56 27.25 -20.30
N GLU A 557 -23.56 26.38 -20.33
CA GLU A 557 -23.41 24.93 -20.59
C GLU A 557 -22.59 24.64 -21.86
N ALA A 558 -22.82 25.42 -22.91
CA ALA A 558 -22.11 25.31 -24.18
C ALA A 558 -20.59 25.58 -24.07
N ASP A 559 -20.13 26.27 -23.03
CA ASP A 559 -18.70 26.46 -22.78
C ASP A 559 -18.05 25.18 -22.26
N LEU A 560 -18.68 24.51 -21.28
CA LEU A 560 -18.23 23.21 -20.78
C LEU A 560 -18.35 22.13 -21.86
N GLN A 561 -19.44 22.12 -22.63
CA GLN A 561 -19.63 21.19 -23.75
C GLN A 561 -18.52 21.30 -24.78
N ARG A 562 -18.20 22.53 -25.23
CA ARG A 562 -17.14 22.74 -26.21
C ARG A 562 -15.78 22.32 -25.68
N ASP A 563 -15.50 22.55 -24.40
CA ASP A 563 -14.22 22.17 -23.79
C ASP A 563 -14.10 20.64 -23.66
N PHE A 564 -15.13 19.98 -23.13
CA PHE A 564 -15.14 18.52 -23.00
C PHE A 564 -15.10 17.82 -24.36
N HIS A 565 -15.85 18.34 -25.34
CA HIS A 565 -15.79 17.89 -26.73
C HIS A 565 -14.37 18.01 -27.30
N GLN A 566 -13.71 19.16 -27.13
CA GLN A 566 -12.34 19.38 -27.58
C GLN A 566 -11.33 18.49 -26.84
N TRP A 567 -11.54 18.23 -25.56
CA TRP A 567 -10.70 17.32 -24.77
C TRP A 567 -10.73 15.91 -25.37
N LEU A 568 -11.93 15.36 -25.59
CA LEU A 568 -12.06 14.03 -26.21
C LEU A 568 -11.55 14.01 -27.65
N GLN A 569 -11.80 15.07 -28.41
CA GLN A 569 -11.32 15.17 -29.79
C GLN A 569 -9.81 15.34 -29.91
N LYS A 570 -9.12 15.99 -28.98
CA LYS A 570 -7.66 16.22 -29.07
C LYS A 570 -6.85 15.28 -28.19
N GLY A 571 -7.52 14.55 -27.30
CA GLY A 571 -6.93 13.63 -26.36
C GLY A 571 -6.60 12.26 -26.97
N PRO A 572 -6.19 11.29 -26.14
CA PRO A 572 -5.79 9.96 -26.56
C PRO A 572 -6.84 9.19 -27.37
N LEU A 573 -8.12 9.57 -27.26
CA LEU A 573 -9.24 8.94 -27.96
C LEU A 573 -9.51 9.47 -29.37
N HIS A 574 -8.76 10.47 -29.85
CA HIS A 574 -9.00 11.14 -31.13
C HIS A 574 -9.16 10.18 -32.34
N ASN A 575 -8.40 9.07 -32.36
CA ASN A 575 -8.42 8.12 -33.47
C ASN A 575 -9.42 6.97 -33.29
N VAL A 576 -10.04 6.85 -32.11
CA VAL A 576 -10.86 5.70 -31.71
C VAL A 576 -12.33 6.11 -31.51
N VAL A 577 -12.58 7.38 -31.18
CA VAL A 577 -13.90 7.90 -30.82
C VAL A 577 -14.30 9.02 -31.77
N LEU A 578 -15.43 8.84 -32.46
CA LEU A 578 -16.09 9.96 -33.14
C LEU A 578 -16.89 10.72 -32.09
N VAL A 579 -16.49 11.97 -31.84
CA VAL A 579 -17.12 12.86 -30.86
C VAL A 579 -17.94 13.92 -31.60
N GLU A 580 -19.26 13.85 -31.46
CA GLU A 580 -20.20 14.78 -32.09
C GLU A 580 -20.87 15.68 -31.03
N PRO A 581 -20.91 17.01 -31.24
CA PRO A 581 -21.78 17.86 -30.44
C PRO A 581 -23.22 17.65 -30.91
N VAL A 582 -24.13 17.36 -29.99
CA VAL A 582 -25.56 17.22 -30.32
C VAL A 582 -26.24 18.59 -30.18
N ASP A 583 -26.93 19.03 -31.23
CA ASP A 583 -27.88 20.16 -31.26
C ASP A 583 -27.44 21.52 -30.67
N VAL A 584 -26.30 22.05 -31.15
CA VAL A 584 -25.80 23.42 -30.87
C VAL A 584 -26.82 24.53 -31.23
N GLY A 585 -27.83 24.23 -32.07
CA GLY A 585 -28.81 25.19 -32.58
C GLY A 585 -30.14 25.29 -31.81
N MET A 586 -30.46 24.36 -30.88
CA MET A 586 -31.76 24.33 -30.18
C MET A 586 -31.66 24.44 -28.65
N GLY A 587 -30.50 24.82 -28.12
CA GLY A 587 -30.31 25.11 -26.69
C GLY A 587 -30.06 23.89 -25.80
N ARG A 588 -29.59 22.78 -26.38
CA ARG A 588 -29.15 21.59 -25.65
C ARG A 588 -27.66 21.37 -25.88
N ALA A 589 -26.92 21.06 -24.84
CA ALA A 589 -25.48 21.01 -24.85
C ALA A 589 -25.00 19.61 -24.47
N ASP A 590 -25.05 18.65 -25.39
CA ASP A 590 -24.67 17.26 -25.09
C ASP A 590 -23.49 16.81 -25.97
N VAL A 591 -22.71 15.84 -25.50
CA VAL A 591 -21.57 15.25 -26.23
C VAL A 591 -21.83 13.76 -26.44
N MET A 592 -21.77 13.30 -27.70
CA MET A 592 -21.93 11.89 -28.04
C MET A 592 -20.59 11.28 -28.42
N ALA A 593 -20.17 10.24 -27.71
CA ALA A 593 -18.98 9.45 -28.00
C ALA A 593 -19.38 8.14 -28.72
N HIS A 594 -18.81 7.90 -29.90
CA HIS A 594 -19.08 6.70 -30.69
C HIS A 594 -17.87 5.75 -30.69
N PHE A 595 -18.09 4.53 -30.21
CA PHE A 595 -17.15 3.41 -30.28
C PHE A 595 -17.73 2.34 -31.20
N GLY A 596 -17.53 2.49 -32.51
CA GLY A 596 -18.16 1.62 -33.51
C GLY A 596 -19.70 1.70 -33.45
N ALA A 597 -20.35 0.61 -33.04
CA ALA A 597 -21.80 0.56 -32.88
C ALA A 597 -22.30 1.07 -31.51
N LEU A 598 -21.42 1.11 -30.51
CA LEU A 598 -21.72 1.60 -29.17
C LEU A 598 -21.65 3.12 -29.12
N ARG A 599 -22.58 3.73 -28.39
CA ARG A 599 -22.72 5.18 -28.26
C ARG A 599 -23.05 5.53 -26.83
N TYR A 600 -22.31 6.48 -26.28
CA TYR A 600 -22.49 6.98 -24.93
C TYR A 600 -22.73 8.48 -24.99
N LEU A 601 -23.81 8.92 -24.34
CA LEU A 601 -24.11 10.34 -24.19
C LEU A 601 -23.53 10.85 -22.88
N THR A 602 -22.84 11.98 -22.97
CA THR A 602 -22.55 12.86 -21.85
C THR A 602 -23.51 14.04 -21.91
N GLU A 603 -24.52 14.03 -21.02
CA GLU A 603 -25.42 15.17 -20.80
C GLU A 603 -24.65 16.26 -20.05
N ILE A 604 -24.71 17.52 -20.52
CA ILE A 604 -23.97 18.61 -19.88
C ILE A 604 -24.92 19.69 -19.40
N LYS A 605 -24.82 20.03 -18.12
CA LYS A 605 -25.65 21.00 -17.42
C LYS A 605 -24.82 22.07 -16.74
N GLN A 606 -25.46 23.17 -16.39
CA GLN A 606 -24.93 24.15 -15.45
C GLN A 606 -25.90 24.30 -14.29
N ASP A 607 -25.38 24.51 -13.08
CA ASP A 607 -26.22 24.85 -11.94
C ASP A 607 -25.59 25.97 -11.12
N ALA A 608 -26.40 26.96 -10.73
CA ALA A 608 -25.97 28.08 -9.89
C ALA A 608 -26.62 28.04 -8.49
N THR A 609 -27.45 27.03 -8.22
CA THR A 609 -28.27 26.91 -7.02
C THR A 609 -27.57 26.06 -5.98
N ASP A 610 -27.17 24.86 -6.36
CA ASP A 610 -26.64 23.84 -5.46
C ASP A 610 -25.79 22.83 -6.25
N ASN A 611 -24.75 22.29 -5.62
CA ASN A 611 -23.87 21.28 -6.17
C ASN A 611 -23.91 19.96 -5.38
N ASP A 612 -24.82 19.83 -4.41
CA ASP A 612 -25.08 18.60 -3.68
C ASP A 612 -25.51 17.45 -4.61
N PRO A 613 -24.94 16.23 -4.45
CA PRO A 613 -25.27 15.07 -5.28
C PRO A 613 -26.77 14.76 -5.34
N GLN A 614 -27.49 14.78 -4.21
CA GLN A 614 -28.93 14.46 -4.19
C GLN A 614 -29.76 15.53 -4.90
N TYR A 615 -29.35 16.80 -4.81
CA TYR A 615 -29.96 17.87 -5.57
C TYR A 615 -29.81 17.64 -7.08
N LEU A 616 -28.57 17.41 -7.54
CA LEU A 616 -28.26 17.24 -8.96
C LEU A 616 -28.95 16.01 -9.55
N GLU A 617 -28.98 14.90 -8.81
CA GLU A 617 -29.68 13.68 -9.23
C GLU A 617 -31.17 13.92 -9.43
N ARG A 618 -31.85 14.54 -8.46
CA ARG A 618 -33.29 14.86 -8.58
C ARG A 618 -33.61 15.73 -9.79
N ARG A 619 -32.67 16.57 -10.22
CA ARG A 619 -32.88 17.58 -11.26
C ARG A 619 -32.53 17.11 -12.66
N TYR A 620 -31.43 16.37 -12.80
CA TYR A 620 -30.81 16.09 -14.11
C TYR A 620 -30.69 14.60 -14.44
N LEU A 621 -30.75 13.70 -13.45
CA LEU A 621 -30.47 12.27 -13.67
C LEU A 621 -31.41 11.64 -14.71
N THR A 622 -32.70 11.97 -14.65
CA THR A 622 -33.67 11.45 -15.62
C THR A 622 -33.31 11.84 -17.05
N GLN A 623 -32.79 13.05 -17.27
CA GLN A 623 -32.36 13.50 -18.61
C GLN A 623 -31.10 12.73 -19.07
N ALA A 624 -30.10 12.63 -18.20
CA ALA A 624 -28.86 11.90 -18.48
C ALA A 624 -29.11 10.41 -18.78
N ALA A 625 -30.07 9.80 -18.08
CA ALA A 625 -30.45 8.41 -18.29
C ALA A 625 -31.36 8.21 -19.51
N GLU A 626 -32.01 9.23 -20.06
CA GLU A 626 -33.03 9.01 -21.10
C GLU A 626 -32.42 8.59 -22.46
N TYR A 627 -31.16 8.92 -22.70
CA TYR A 627 -30.53 8.63 -23.99
C TYR A 627 -30.02 7.19 -24.16
N SER A 628 -29.99 6.42 -23.08
CA SER A 628 -29.60 5.01 -23.14
C SER A 628 -30.75 4.08 -23.59
N ILE A 629 -31.86 4.63 -24.11
CA ILE A 629 -32.99 3.84 -24.65
C ILE A 629 -32.56 3.01 -25.87
N THR A 630 -31.64 3.52 -26.68
CA THR A 630 -31.30 2.97 -28.00
C THR A 630 -29.91 2.31 -28.06
N ASN A 631 -29.20 2.25 -26.92
CA ASN A 631 -27.86 1.68 -26.81
C ASN A 631 -27.64 1.02 -25.43
N ALA A 632 -26.40 0.69 -25.09
CA ALA A 632 -26.03 0.16 -23.78
C ALA A 632 -26.53 1.09 -22.65
N PRO A 633 -26.96 0.54 -21.49
CA PRO A 633 -27.63 1.29 -20.42
C PRO A 633 -26.66 2.12 -19.56
N PHE A 634 -25.72 2.82 -20.20
CA PHE A 634 -24.66 3.59 -19.57
C PHE A 634 -24.58 5.00 -20.18
N GLY A 635 -24.41 6.01 -19.34
CA GLY A 635 -24.28 7.41 -19.76
C GLY A 635 -23.49 8.24 -18.77
N GLN A 636 -23.29 9.51 -19.07
CA GLN A 636 -22.58 10.44 -18.20
C GLN A 636 -23.36 11.73 -18.00
N LEU A 637 -23.16 12.37 -16.85
CA LEU A 637 -23.65 13.71 -16.54
C LEU A 637 -22.48 14.58 -16.11
N LEU A 638 -22.21 15.66 -16.85
CA LEU A 638 -21.24 16.68 -16.44
C LEU A 638 -21.96 17.97 -16.04
N VAL A 639 -21.62 18.50 -14.87
CA VAL A 639 -22.25 19.72 -14.35
C VAL A 639 -21.21 20.82 -14.18
N LEU A 640 -21.44 21.98 -14.80
CA LEU A 640 -20.73 23.22 -14.52
C LEU A 640 -21.32 23.86 -13.25
N ASP A 641 -20.59 23.79 -12.15
CA ASP A 641 -21.01 24.33 -10.87
C ASP A 641 -20.70 25.83 -10.78
N LEU A 642 -21.75 26.64 -10.87
CA LEU A 642 -21.75 28.10 -10.77
C LEU A 642 -22.23 28.58 -9.39
N THR A 643 -22.28 27.72 -8.38
CA THR A 643 -22.61 28.15 -7.01
C THR A 643 -21.60 29.21 -6.52
N PRO A 644 -22.05 30.20 -5.73
CA PRO A 644 -21.13 31.18 -5.15
C PRO A 644 -20.11 30.53 -4.22
N LYS A 645 -18.81 30.74 -4.48
CA LYS A 645 -17.70 30.20 -3.65
C LYS A 645 -17.40 31.00 -2.39
N ASN A 646 -18.36 31.82 -1.94
CA ASN A 646 -18.19 32.72 -0.80
C ASN A 646 -18.30 31.98 0.54
N ASP A 647 -19.24 31.03 0.63
CA ASP A 647 -19.56 30.32 1.88
C ASP A 647 -18.75 29.03 2.04
N THR A 648 -18.32 28.41 0.93
CA THR A 648 -17.61 27.12 0.92
C THR A 648 -16.09 27.23 1.18
N GLN A 649 -15.53 28.45 1.21
CA GLN A 649 -14.07 28.72 1.35
C GLN A 649 -13.13 27.94 0.39
N GLY A 650 -13.64 27.37 -0.70
CA GLY A 650 -12.84 26.55 -1.61
C GLY A 650 -13.68 25.78 -2.63
N ASN A 651 -12.99 24.93 -3.41
CA ASN A 651 -13.60 23.94 -4.30
C ASN A 651 -13.33 22.54 -3.75
N LEU A 652 -14.22 21.59 -4.04
CA LEU A 652 -14.05 20.18 -3.72
C LEU A 652 -12.93 19.55 -4.57
N ARG A 653 -12.34 18.48 -4.05
CA ARG A 653 -11.34 17.66 -4.74
C ARG A 653 -11.98 16.81 -5.85
N VAL A 654 -11.15 16.27 -6.75
CA VAL A 654 -11.61 15.56 -7.97
C VAL A 654 -12.35 14.25 -7.64
N ASP A 655 -11.91 13.56 -6.59
CA ASP A 655 -12.49 12.34 -6.01
C ASP A 655 -13.84 12.59 -5.33
N GLU A 656 -14.08 13.80 -4.82
CA GLU A 656 -15.34 14.23 -4.20
C GLU A 656 -16.40 14.68 -5.21
N VAL A 657 -16.00 15.02 -6.44
CA VAL A 657 -16.90 15.57 -7.47
C VAL A 657 -17.34 14.57 -8.55
N ALA A 658 -16.99 13.29 -8.38
CA ALA A 658 -17.37 12.23 -9.30
C ALA A 658 -18.00 11.05 -8.55
N TRP A 659 -19.06 10.45 -9.10
CA TRP A 659 -19.73 9.27 -8.50
C TRP A 659 -20.56 8.51 -9.53
N THR A 660 -20.99 7.29 -9.19
CA THR A 660 -22.00 6.55 -9.96
C THR A 660 -23.39 6.69 -9.34
N THR A 661 -24.41 6.70 -10.20
CA THR A 661 -25.81 6.64 -9.78
C THR A 661 -26.63 5.88 -10.84
N ALA A 662 -27.87 5.53 -10.52
CA ALA A 662 -28.73 4.76 -11.43
C ALA A 662 -30.16 5.28 -11.47
N HIS A 663 -30.75 5.21 -12.67
CA HIS A 663 -32.16 5.56 -12.88
C HIS A 663 -32.93 4.43 -13.55
N ARG A 664 -34.07 4.06 -12.97
CA ARG A 664 -35.04 3.15 -13.58
C ARG A 664 -36.31 3.91 -13.96
N PRO A 665 -36.60 4.08 -15.26
CA PRO A 665 -37.87 4.65 -15.69
C PRO A 665 -39.06 3.84 -15.17
N ARG A 666 -40.18 4.52 -14.93
CA ARG A 666 -41.40 3.86 -14.43
C ARG A 666 -41.87 2.79 -15.41
N GLY A 667 -41.94 1.54 -14.95
CA GLY A 667 -42.35 0.39 -15.76
C GLY A 667 -41.22 -0.28 -16.55
N ALA A 668 -39.98 0.21 -16.46
CA ALA A 668 -38.80 -0.46 -17.00
C ALA A 668 -38.31 -1.56 -16.05
N THR A 669 -37.62 -2.57 -16.61
CA THR A 669 -37.00 -3.68 -15.86
C THR A 669 -35.49 -3.56 -15.73
N THR A 670 -34.89 -2.60 -16.42
CA THR A 670 -33.43 -2.43 -16.52
C THR A 670 -33.04 -1.07 -15.97
N ASP A 671 -32.06 -1.06 -15.07
CA ASP A 671 -31.43 0.17 -14.58
C ASP A 671 -30.57 0.81 -15.66
N ARG A 672 -30.38 2.11 -15.56
CA ARG A 672 -29.49 2.88 -16.43
C ARG A 672 -28.47 3.54 -15.53
N ALA A 673 -27.22 3.13 -15.64
CA ALA A 673 -26.13 3.63 -14.83
C ALA A 673 -25.57 4.93 -15.44
N VAL A 674 -25.32 5.92 -14.60
CA VAL A 674 -24.80 7.23 -14.99
C VAL A 674 -23.59 7.54 -14.13
N VAL A 675 -22.48 7.93 -14.77
CA VAL A 675 -21.33 8.51 -14.07
C VAL A 675 -21.47 10.03 -14.07
N VAL A 676 -21.50 10.63 -12.88
CA VAL A 676 -21.62 12.07 -12.70
C VAL A 676 -20.26 12.68 -12.42
N GLY A 677 -20.00 13.88 -12.95
CA GLY A 677 -18.79 14.67 -12.69
C GLY A 677 -19.09 16.17 -12.61
N ILE A 678 -18.48 16.88 -11.67
CA ILE A 678 -18.66 18.33 -11.51
C ILE A 678 -17.39 19.10 -11.92
N VAL A 679 -17.55 20.12 -12.75
CA VAL A 679 -16.51 21.11 -13.06
C VAL A 679 -16.80 22.41 -12.31
N ALA A 680 -15.87 22.81 -11.44
CA ALA A 680 -16.00 24.05 -10.68
C ALA A 680 -15.92 25.29 -11.58
N GLY A 681 -17.03 26.03 -11.66
CA GLY A 681 -17.12 27.40 -12.15
C GLY A 681 -17.00 28.41 -11.02
N ASN A 682 -17.09 29.70 -11.36
CA ASN A 682 -16.99 30.82 -10.40
C ASN A 682 -15.77 30.78 -9.46
N ARG A 683 -14.69 30.10 -9.86
CA ARG A 683 -13.46 29.97 -9.07
C ARG A 683 -12.87 31.35 -8.80
N THR A 684 -12.54 31.60 -7.53
CA THR A 684 -11.77 32.76 -7.09
C THR A 684 -10.28 32.42 -7.05
N THR A 685 -9.42 33.44 -7.04
CA THR A 685 -7.98 33.24 -6.91
C THR A 685 -7.62 32.87 -5.47
N PRO A 686 -6.59 32.03 -5.21
CA PRO A 686 -6.17 31.70 -3.85
C PRO A 686 -5.91 32.92 -2.96
N SER A 687 -5.36 34.00 -3.53
CA SER A 687 -5.13 35.28 -2.84
C SER A 687 -6.41 35.98 -2.35
N ALA A 688 -7.59 35.56 -2.80
CA ALA A 688 -8.87 36.08 -2.33
C ALA A 688 -9.29 35.46 -0.99
N TYR A 689 -8.70 34.32 -0.60
CA TYR A 689 -8.93 33.65 0.68
C TYR A 689 -7.92 34.06 1.76
N SER A 690 -6.80 34.69 1.39
CA SER A 690 -5.86 35.28 2.33
C SER A 690 -6.49 36.51 2.98
N ARG A 691 -6.72 36.48 4.30
CA ARG A 691 -7.19 37.64 5.07
C ARG A 691 -6.25 38.84 4.90
N LYS A 692 -6.82 40.03 4.79
CA LYS A 692 -6.15 41.27 5.23
C LYS A 692 -6.35 41.45 6.72
#